data_AF-A0A935GJJ0-F1
#
_entry.id   AF-A0A935GJJ0-F1
#
_cell.length_a   1.000
_cell.length_b   1.000
_cell.length_c   1.000
_cell.angle_alpha   90.00
_cell.angle_beta   90.00
_cell.angle_gamma   90.00
#
_symmetry.space_group_name_H-M   'P 1'
#
loop_
_entity.id
_entity.type
_entity.pdbx_description
1 polymer ?
#
loop_
_entity_poly.entity_id
_entity_poly.type
_entity_poly.pdbx_seq_one_letter_code
_entity_poly.pdbx_strand_id
1 'polypeptide(L)'
;MAAVAALLAPPHGEAAPGCRLARIAEWPLKPDREGFAFDGEINGKPAVFQLDVAKSTTLIRRSFLAGLGLEVRNDGSITVNGLPSGIVNIGEMRIGTMVRAGFQALAVDGVQSENRTAVILGNDFFEGIDLELDLPGGAARLFRPQGCEDTVIAYWASQGAGVVPFTSVPLHEFEVQVNGKAVLAALETVGPWSLLAQSMAKRLGVTRDTPGAAVTGCNRRFIRDGADIWVAPFETFQIGDERIRHPRLQVTDFGRGLRAPQTGSRLGRTGSDGPEMILAVDFLSTHRVLISRSQKKLYFTNAGGRVFPSIPAWGCDKGFREPMGNRAIGDLDEAIARDPGDMAARKSRAARLGGRAEYDRALADLDEALRGEPGNPSTLIGRARIHLEKGDHDRALADFDAALRLHPENALVLAWRASVHFDKRDYARAIADYGAAIERGAQVGWVHADRGIARAAGGDPKGGIADLTHAIDIDPRSARAFAARGAYWNRLGEYDKAIADHDVALAREAKNKVALRSRALAHFFLGHFGYAARDFEALMRVAPEGQSAVWRYIAFARDGKDGMAPLRAFADGHGGEAWPAPIIRYHLGQIDRDKLLDSAADTDPKKRKEQECEANFQLGQHGLILGDPAAARPFLERARDACPAAFVEHRGAIADLSRLQ
;
A
#
# COMPACT_ATOMS: atom_id res chain seq x y z
N MET A 1 34.63 53.98 -15.73
CA MET A 1 34.68 52.82 -14.81
C MET A 1 33.62 53.04 -13.74
N ALA A 2 32.45 52.40 -13.87
CA ALA A 2 31.41 52.43 -12.86
C ALA A 2 31.14 50.98 -12.46
N ALA A 3 31.54 50.63 -11.23
CA ALA A 3 31.29 49.32 -10.66
C ALA A 3 29.89 49.31 -10.06
N VAL A 4 29.01 48.48 -10.61
CA VAL A 4 27.69 48.18 -10.05
C VAL A 4 27.91 47.21 -8.89
N ALA A 5 27.65 47.69 -7.67
CA ALA A 5 27.63 46.85 -6.48
C ALA A 5 26.38 45.95 -6.54
N ALA A 6 26.59 44.65 -6.70
CA ALA A 6 25.56 43.64 -6.53
C ALA A 6 25.21 43.53 -5.03
N LEU A 7 23.97 43.85 -4.66
CA LEU A 7 23.42 43.49 -3.36
C LEU A 7 23.30 41.95 -3.31
N LEU A 8 24.16 41.32 -2.53
CA LEU A 8 24.04 39.91 -2.16
C LEU A 8 22.90 39.78 -1.14
N ALA A 9 21.90 38.97 -1.48
CA ALA A 9 20.86 38.53 -0.55
C ALA A 9 21.48 37.67 0.58
N PRO A 10 20.93 37.71 1.81
CA PRO A 10 21.46 36.93 2.93
C PRO A 10 21.25 35.42 2.71
N PRO A 11 22.07 34.56 3.34
CA PRO A 11 21.97 33.11 3.20
C PRO A 11 20.63 32.61 3.77
N HIS A 12 19.85 31.96 2.91
CA HIS A 12 18.51 31.46 3.20
C HIS A 12 18.55 30.30 4.21
N GLY A 13 17.93 30.49 5.39
CA GLY A 13 17.82 29.46 6.42
C GLY A 13 17.39 29.97 7.80
N GLU A 14 17.62 31.24 8.13
CA GLU A 14 17.01 31.89 9.29
C GLU A 14 15.78 32.70 8.86
N ALA A 15 14.67 32.54 9.59
CA ALA A 15 13.53 33.44 9.48
C ALA A 15 14.04 34.87 9.72
N ALA A 16 13.60 35.84 8.90
CA ALA A 16 13.98 37.24 9.05
C ALA A 16 13.73 37.70 10.51
N PRO A 17 14.54 38.63 11.06
CA PRO A 17 14.37 39.12 12.43
C PRO A 17 12.91 39.57 12.66
N GLY A 18 12.16 38.82 13.48
CA GLY A 18 10.76 39.11 13.78
C GLY A 18 9.73 38.04 13.37
N CYS A 19 10.04 37.11 12.46
CA CYS A 19 9.12 36.03 12.09
C CYS A 19 9.23 34.84 13.07
N ARG A 20 8.10 34.48 13.70
CA ARG A 20 7.97 33.31 14.58
C ARG A 20 6.95 32.32 14.01
N LEU A 21 7.43 31.23 13.44
CA LEU A 21 6.60 30.12 12.97
C LEU A 21 6.42 29.07 14.08
N ALA A 22 5.48 29.31 15.00
CA ALA A 22 5.27 28.41 16.14
C ALA A 22 4.48 27.15 15.72
N ARG A 23 5.10 25.96 15.82
CA ARG A 23 4.39 24.69 15.64
C ARG A 23 3.48 24.44 16.85
N ILE A 24 2.18 24.36 16.61
CA ILE A 24 1.16 24.18 17.65
C ILE A 24 0.67 22.72 17.75
N ALA A 25 0.78 21.94 16.68
CA ALA A 25 0.49 20.51 16.70
C ALA A 25 1.26 19.78 15.60
N GLU A 26 1.50 18.50 15.83
CA GLU A 26 1.98 17.55 14.82
C GLU A 26 1.13 16.29 14.93
N TRP A 27 0.50 15.91 13.82
CA TRP A 27 -0.42 14.79 13.74
C TRP A 27 0.19 13.69 12.88
N PRO A 28 0.43 12.49 13.43
CA PRO A 28 0.91 11.36 12.66
C PRO A 28 -0.20 10.87 11.74
N LEU A 29 0.05 10.95 10.44
CA LEU A 29 -0.87 10.51 9.40
C LEU A 29 -0.68 9.02 9.13
N LYS A 30 -1.77 8.27 9.24
CA LYS A 30 -1.84 6.86 8.87
C LYS A 30 -2.56 6.74 7.53
N PRO A 31 -2.03 5.99 6.57
CA PRO A 31 -2.75 5.76 5.33
C PRO A 31 -4.09 5.07 5.59
N ASP A 32 -5.11 5.47 4.83
CA ASP A 32 -6.47 4.95 4.89
C ASP A 32 -7.01 4.73 3.47
N ARG A 33 -8.13 4.00 3.32
CA ARG A 33 -8.66 3.56 2.01
C ARG A 33 -8.87 4.70 1.00
N GLU A 34 -9.21 5.89 1.48
CA GLU A 34 -9.54 7.07 0.66
C GLU A 34 -8.52 8.22 0.83
N GLY A 35 -7.39 8.01 1.51
CA GLY A 35 -6.40 9.06 1.77
C GLY A 35 -5.56 8.80 3.02
N PHE A 36 -5.53 9.76 3.94
CA PHE A 36 -4.81 9.65 5.21
C PHE A 36 -5.73 10.02 6.38
N ALA A 37 -5.64 9.25 7.45
CA ALA A 37 -6.39 9.41 8.68
C ALA A 37 -5.47 9.49 9.90
N PHE A 38 -5.97 10.03 11.00
CA PHE A 38 -5.27 10.09 12.28
C PHE A 38 -6.28 9.88 13.41
N ASP A 39 -5.77 9.39 14.54
CA ASP A 39 -6.63 9.07 15.69
C ASP A 39 -6.75 10.30 16.60
N GLY A 40 -7.91 10.43 17.24
CA GLY A 40 -8.19 11.46 18.24
C GLY A 40 -9.39 11.07 19.09
N GLU A 41 -9.98 12.05 19.76
CA GLU A 41 -11.14 11.84 20.61
C GLU A 41 -12.21 12.92 20.37
N ILE A 42 -13.46 12.53 20.51
CA ILE A 42 -14.63 13.41 20.59
C ILE A 42 -15.27 13.17 21.95
N ASN A 43 -15.42 14.22 22.75
CA ASN A 43 -16.02 14.14 24.08
C ASN A 43 -15.42 13.01 24.94
N GLY A 44 -14.10 12.81 24.87
CA GLY A 44 -13.37 11.75 25.58
C GLY A 44 -13.53 10.33 25.01
N LYS A 45 -14.16 10.17 23.85
CA LYS A 45 -14.34 8.88 23.18
C LYS A 45 -13.46 8.78 21.92
N PRO A 46 -12.81 7.62 21.66
CA PRO A 46 -11.96 7.46 20.50
C PRO A 46 -12.71 7.71 19.18
N ALA A 47 -12.09 8.46 18.28
CA ALA A 47 -12.59 8.76 16.95
C ALA A 47 -11.44 8.81 15.94
N VAL A 48 -11.72 8.42 14.69
CA VAL A 48 -10.77 8.54 13.58
C VAL A 48 -11.14 9.75 12.75
N PHE A 49 -10.15 10.58 12.44
CA PHE A 49 -10.28 11.81 11.70
C PHE A 49 -9.56 11.70 10.35
N GLN A 50 -10.11 12.33 9.32
CA GLN A 50 -9.42 12.65 8.08
C GLN A 50 -9.36 14.17 7.93
N LEU A 51 -8.38 14.66 7.18
CA LEU A 51 -8.35 16.07 6.76
C LEU A 51 -8.78 16.18 5.30
N ASP A 52 -9.64 17.14 4.98
CA ASP A 52 -10.07 17.44 3.62
C ASP A 52 -9.98 18.94 3.36
N VAL A 53 -8.85 19.37 2.80
CA VAL A 53 -8.61 20.78 2.46
C VAL A 53 -9.46 21.27 1.28
N ALA A 54 -10.18 20.38 0.59
CA ALA A 54 -11.18 20.74 -0.42
C ALA A 54 -12.59 20.92 0.17
N LYS A 55 -12.78 20.77 1.50
CA LYS A 55 -14.07 20.99 2.17
C LYS A 55 -14.10 22.31 2.92
N SER A 56 -15.19 23.05 2.75
CA SER A 56 -15.43 24.27 3.54
C SER A 56 -15.71 23.96 5.01
N THR A 57 -16.45 22.88 5.24
CA THR A 57 -17.10 22.59 6.52
C THR A 57 -16.73 21.19 6.99
N THR A 58 -16.49 21.07 8.28
CA THR A 58 -16.20 19.81 8.94
C THR A 58 -17.45 18.95 8.99
N LEU A 59 -17.29 17.68 8.58
CA LEU A 59 -18.38 16.72 8.49
C LEU A 59 -18.20 15.62 9.54
N ILE A 60 -19.31 15.16 10.10
CA ILE A 60 -19.37 13.97 10.96
C ILE A 60 -20.34 12.96 10.37
N ARG A 61 -19.96 11.68 10.38
CA ARG A 61 -20.81 10.61 9.85
C ARG A 61 -21.90 10.25 10.86
N ARG A 62 -23.15 10.19 10.40
CA ARG A 62 -24.30 9.88 11.28
C ARG A 62 -24.15 8.56 12.03
N SER A 63 -23.54 7.55 11.40
CA SER A 63 -23.32 6.22 12.00
C SER A 63 -22.47 6.24 13.28
N PHE A 64 -21.66 7.27 13.50
CA PHE A 64 -20.80 7.38 14.69
C PHE A 64 -21.40 8.20 15.82
N LEU A 65 -22.51 8.92 15.58
CA LEU A 65 -23.04 9.89 16.53
C LEU A 65 -23.48 9.26 17.86
N ALA A 66 -24.22 8.14 17.81
CA ALA A 66 -24.67 7.43 19.00
C ALA A 66 -23.48 6.94 19.84
N GLY A 67 -22.46 6.36 19.19
CA GLY A 67 -21.23 5.93 19.84
C GLY A 67 -20.49 7.08 20.52
N LEU A 68 -20.48 8.26 19.89
CA LEU A 68 -19.81 9.46 20.38
C LEU A 68 -20.65 10.30 21.37
N GLY A 69 -21.90 9.90 21.64
CA GLY A 69 -22.81 10.65 22.52
C GLY A 69 -23.18 12.03 21.96
N LEU A 70 -23.35 12.13 20.65
CA LEU A 70 -23.69 13.34 19.94
C LEU A 70 -25.12 13.27 19.41
N GLU A 71 -25.83 14.39 19.48
CA GLU A 71 -27.20 14.51 18.99
C GLU A 71 -27.26 15.45 17.77
N VAL A 72 -28.10 15.09 16.81
CA VAL A 72 -28.35 15.93 15.63
C VAL A 72 -29.49 16.88 15.93
N ARG A 73 -29.23 18.18 15.74
CA ARG A 73 -30.28 19.19 15.61
C ARG A 73 -30.63 19.32 14.14
N ASN A 74 -31.80 18.80 13.77
CA ASN A 74 -32.29 18.87 12.39
C ASN A 74 -32.87 20.25 12.11
N ASP A 75 -32.27 20.95 11.16
CA ASP A 75 -32.90 22.03 10.40
C ASP A 75 -33.13 21.47 9.00
N GLY A 76 -34.39 21.19 8.63
CA GLY A 76 -34.77 20.49 7.39
C GLY A 76 -34.43 21.23 6.09
N SER A 77 -33.70 22.35 6.17
CA SER A 77 -33.24 23.18 5.06
C SER A 77 -31.81 22.87 4.58
N ILE A 78 -31.00 22.13 5.35
CA ILE A 78 -29.56 21.97 5.07
C ILE A 78 -29.30 20.66 4.30
N THR A 79 -28.74 20.78 3.10
CA THR A 79 -28.29 19.64 2.30
C THR A 79 -26.81 19.76 1.94
N VAL A 80 -26.07 18.66 2.06
CA VAL A 80 -24.67 18.56 1.60
C VAL A 80 -24.65 17.62 0.41
N ASN A 81 -24.20 18.09 -0.76
CA ASN A 81 -24.25 17.33 -2.02
C ASN A 81 -25.65 16.76 -2.36
N GLY A 82 -26.72 17.45 -1.97
CA GLY A 82 -28.11 17.01 -2.19
C GLY A 82 -28.63 15.97 -1.19
N LEU A 83 -27.83 15.60 -0.18
CA LEU A 83 -28.24 14.69 0.90
C LEU A 83 -28.68 15.49 2.13
N PRO A 84 -29.78 15.09 2.80
CA PRO A 84 -30.21 15.71 4.06
C PRO A 84 -29.10 15.67 5.10
N SER A 85 -28.78 16.83 5.66
CA SER A 85 -27.78 16.97 6.71
C SER A 85 -28.40 17.57 7.96
N GLY A 86 -27.71 17.47 9.09
CA GLY A 86 -28.14 18.12 10.33
C GLY A 86 -26.95 18.69 11.08
N ILE A 87 -27.22 19.59 12.02
CA ILE A 87 -26.17 20.27 12.78
C ILE A 87 -25.84 19.44 14.01
N VAL A 88 -24.56 19.25 14.30
CA VAL A 88 -24.07 18.61 15.52
C VAL A 88 -23.12 19.54 16.24
N ASN A 89 -23.33 19.72 17.54
CA ASN A 89 -22.43 20.46 18.41
C ASN A 89 -21.50 19.47 19.12
N ILE A 90 -20.21 19.55 18.82
CA ILE A 90 -19.15 18.77 19.46
C ILE A 90 -18.64 19.55 20.67
N GLY A 91 -18.72 18.95 21.85
CA GLY A 91 -18.27 19.55 23.10
C GLY A 91 -16.76 19.75 23.12
N GLU A 92 -16.00 18.69 22.83
CA GLU A 92 -14.54 18.71 22.72
C GLU A 92 -14.04 17.79 21.60
N MET A 93 -13.13 18.28 20.77
CA MET A 93 -12.27 17.48 19.90
C MET A 93 -10.83 17.54 20.40
N ARG A 94 -10.20 16.38 20.60
CA ARG A 94 -8.81 16.25 21.03
C ARG A 94 -8.02 15.46 20.01
N ILE A 95 -6.97 16.05 19.46
CA ILE A 95 -6.10 15.43 18.45
C ILE A 95 -4.65 15.66 18.87
N GLY A 96 -4.02 14.62 19.40
CA GLY A 96 -2.72 14.74 20.06
C GLY A 96 -2.79 15.72 21.22
N THR A 97 -1.93 16.75 21.21
CA THR A 97 -1.91 17.81 22.22
C THR A 97 -2.91 18.94 21.94
N MET A 98 -3.56 18.96 20.78
CA MET A 98 -4.50 20.01 20.40
C MET A 98 -5.90 19.68 20.91
N VAL A 99 -6.53 20.65 21.57
CA VAL A 99 -7.92 20.56 22.05
C VAL A 99 -8.72 21.70 21.46
N ARG A 100 -9.89 21.39 20.90
CA ARG A 100 -10.86 22.38 20.41
C ARG A 100 -12.23 22.10 21.03
N ALA A 101 -12.68 23.02 21.88
CA ALA A 101 -13.98 22.94 22.52
C ALA A 101 -15.04 23.71 21.73
N GLY A 102 -16.31 23.27 21.85
CA GLY A 102 -17.47 23.99 21.32
C GLY A 102 -17.45 24.15 19.80
N PHE A 103 -17.37 23.05 19.06
CA PHE A 103 -17.24 23.08 17.61
C PHE A 103 -18.49 22.56 16.91
N GLN A 104 -18.94 23.22 15.85
CA GLN A 104 -20.12 22.83 15.09
C GLN A 104 -19.71 22.07 13.83
N ALA A 105 -20.30 20.89 13.61
CA ALA A 105 -20.08 20.07 12.43
C ALA A 105 -21.42 19.70 11.76
N LEU A 106 -21.36 19.31 10.49
CA LEU A 106 -22.53 18.79 9.77
C LEU A 106 -22.57 17.27 9.80
N ALA A 107 -23.65 16.72 10.35
CA ALA A 107 -24.01 15.32 10.27
C ALA A 107 -24.55 14.98 8.88
N VAL A 108 -23.86 14.08 8.18
CA VAL A 108 -24.23 13.66 6.82
C VAL A 108 -24.52 12.16 6.74
N ASP A 109 -25.60 11.82 6.04
CA ASP A 109 -25.90 10.45 5.62
C ASP A 109 -25.28 10.21 4.24
N GLY A 110 -24.74 9.01 3.97
CA GLY A 110 -24.46 8.61 2.59
C GLY A 110 -23.00 8.59 2.11
N VAL A 111 -22.04 8.22 2.95
CA VAL A 111 -20.78 7.64 2.42
C VAL A 111 -20.74 6.17 2.87
N GLN A 112 -21.39 5.31 2.07
CA GLN A 112 -21.39 3.85 2.25
C GLN A 112 -20.04 3.26 1.82
N SER A 113 -19.00 3.54 2.61
CA SER A 113 -17.83 2.66 2.68
C SER A 113 -17.68 2.25 4.14
N GLU A 114 -17.21 1.03 4.39
CA GLU A 114 -16.73 0.54 5.69
C GLU A 114 -15.50 1.34 6.15
N ASN A 115 -15.58 2.66 6.11
CA ASN A 115 -14.52 3.57 6.51
C ASN A 115 -14.70 3.85 8.00
N ARG A 116 -13.65 3.53 8.76
CA ARG A 116 -13.56 3.78 10.21
C ARG A 116 -13.54 5.28 10.58
N THR A 117 -13.43 6.17 9.60
CA THR A 117 -13.38 7.63 9.77
C THR A 117 -14.71 8.19 10.26
N ALA A 118 -14.71 8.72 11.48
CA ALA A 118 -15.88 9.38 12.08
C ALA A 118 -16.03 10.82 11.59
N VAL A 119 -14.92 11.56 11.44
CA VAL A 119 -14.90 13.00 11.15
C VAL A 119 -14.00 13.32 9.96
N ILE A 120 -14.47 14.20 9.09
CA ILE A 120 -13.66 14.80 8.02
C ILE A 120 -13.51 16.28 8.37
N LEU A 121 -12.31 16.70 8.76
CA LEU A 121 -11.98 18.09 9.08
C LEU A 121 -11.91 18.93 7.80
N GLY A 122 -12.79 19.92 7.72
CA GLY A 122 -12.80 20.93 6.67
C GLY A 122 -11.99 22.17 7.06
N ASN A 123 -12.05 23.18 6.20
CA ASN A 123 -11.30 24.42 6.37
C ASN A 123 -11.76 25.31 7.53
N ASP A 124 -13.01 25.19 7.96
CA ASP A 124 -13.52 25.77 9.21
C ASP A 124 -12.70 25.36 10.45
N PHE A 125 -12.09 24.17 10.43
CA PHE A 125 -11.15 23.76 11.47
C PHE A 125 -9.82 24.52 11.40
N PHE A 126 -9.35 24.95 10.24
CA PHE A 126 -8.01 25.51 10.08
C PHE A 126 -7.98 27.05 10.03
N GLU A 127 -9.06 27.72 10.45
CA GLU A 127 -9.10 29.17 10.55
C GLU A 127 -7.99 29.70 11.48
N GLY A 128 -7.17 30.63 10.98
CA GLY A 128 -6.01 31.18 11.70
C GLY A 128 -4.85 30.20 11.91
N ILE A 129 -4.84 29.05 11.20
CA ILE A 129 -3.81 28.02 11.29
C ILE A 129 -3.21 27.74 9.91
N ASP A 130 -1.89 27.87 9.81
CA ASP A 130 -1.14 27.43 8.64
C ASP A 130 -0.92 25.92 8.73
N LEU A 131 -1.13 25.20 7.62
CA LEU A 131 -1.16 23.74 7.60
C LEU A 131 -0.08 23.20 6.67
N GLU A 132 0.85 22.44 7.22
CA GLU A 132 1.82 21.66 6.48
C GLU A 132 1.32 20.23 6.29
N LEU A 133 1.37 19.75 5.06
CA LEU A 133 1.10 18.39 4.62
C LEU A 133 2.42 17.75 4.19
N ASP A 134 2.91 16.81 5.00
CA ASP A 134 4.08 15.98 4.74
C ASP A 134 3.62 14.53 4.64
N LEU A 135 2.82 14.23 3.60
CA LEU A 135 2.34 12.87 3.35
C LEU A 135 3.48 11.86 3.14
N PRO A 136 4.59 12.19 2.44
CA PRO A 136 5.76 11.31 2.34
C PRO A 136 6.36 10.98 3.71
N GLY A 137 6.46 11.97 4.61
CA GLY A 137 6.91 11.80 5.98
C GLY A 137 5.85 11.27 6.95
N GLY A 138 4.60 11.12 6.51
CA GLY A 138 3.47 10.64 7.32
C GLY A 138 3.05 11.61 8.42
N ALA A 139 3.09 12.92 8.17
CA ALA A 139 2.74 13.93 9.16
C ALA A 139 1.93 15.10 8.59
N ALA A 140 1.02 15.65 9.40
CA ALA A 140 0.46 16.99 9.22
C ALA A 140 0.91 17.87 10.37
N ARG A 141 1.39 19.08 10.08
CA ARG A 141 1.88 20.02 11.11
C ARG A 141 1.12 21.32 11.04
N LEU A 142 0.69 21.80 12.19
CA LEU A 142 -0.11 23.02 12.31
C LEU A 142 0.78 24.11 12.90
N PHE A 143 0.72 25.29 12.31
CA PHE A 143 1.54 26.43 12.70
C PHE A 143 0.68 27.66 12.97
N ARG A 144 1.15 28.46 13.93
CA ARG A 144 0.67 29.82 14.17
C ARG A 144 1.80 30.80 13.86
N PRO A 145 1.81 31.41 12.67
CA PRO A 145 2.81 32.41 12.30
C PRO A 145 2.56 33.73 13.03
N GLN A 146 3.64 34.44 13.36
CA GLN A 146 3.61 35.80 13.92
C GLN A 146 4.72 36.62 13.25
N GLY A 147 4.39 37.76 12.64
CA GLY A 147 5.38 38.65 12.02
C GLY A 147 6.09 38.04 10.80
N CYS A 148 5.40 37.19 10.03
CA CYS A 148 5.99 36.44 8.93
C CYS A 148 5.57 36.93 7.54
N GLU A 149 4.85 38.04 7.43
CA GLU A 149 4.13 38.49 6.22
C GLU A 149 5.01 38.50 4.95
N ASP A 150 6.24 39.00 5.06
CA ASP A 150 7.19 39.15 3.94
C ASP A 150 8.33 38.12 3.94
N THR A 151 8.20 37.03 4.71
CA THR A 151 9.25 36.00 4.86
C THR A 151 8.83 34.67 4.24
N VAL A 152 9.77 33.97 3.58
CA VAL A 152 9.56 32.58 3.15
C VAL A 152 9.53 31.67 4.39
N ILE A 153 8.40 31.04 4.66
CA ILE A 153 8.19 30.20 5.85
C ILE A 153 8.29 28.69 5.57
N ALA A 154 8.74 28.31 4.37
CA ALA A 154 9.07 26.93 4.00
C ALA A 154 10.39 26.48 4.66
N TYR A 155 10.40 26.36 5.98
CA TYR A 155 11.60 26.17 6.81
C TYR A 155 12.39 24.89 6.50
N TRP A 156 11.79 23.91 5.83
CA TRP A 156 12.48 22.67 5.43
C TRP A 156 13.22 22.79 4.09
N ALA A 157 12.92 23.81 3.30
CA ALA A 157 13.35 23.94 1.91
C ALA A 157 14.66 24.74 1.78
N SER A 158 15.76 24.14 2.25
CA SER A 158 17.11 24.76 2.24
C SER A 158 17.61 25.14 0.83
N GLN A 159 17.10 24.49 -0.20
CA GLN A 159 17.43 24.74 -1.62
C GLN A 159 16.40 25.65 -2.32
N GLY A 160 15.49 26.26 -1.56
CA GLY A 160 14.34 26.99 -2.08
C GLY A 160 13.08 26.13 -2.18
N ALA A 161 11.92 26.79 -2.13
CA ALA A 161 10.60 26.17 -2.29
C ALA A 161 9.89 26.79 -3.50
N GLY A 162 9.08 25.99 -4.18
CA GLY A 162 8.09 26.51 -5.11
C GLY A 162 7.05 27.32 -4.33
N VAL A 163 6.62 28.45 -4.91
CA VAL A 163 5.64 29.35 -4.30
C VAL A 163 4.54 29.66 -5.30
N VAL A 164 3.29 29.44 -4.93
CA VAL A 164 2.13 29.91 -5.71
C VAL A 164 1.14 30.67 -4.81
N PRO A 165 0.68 31.87 -5.22
CA PRO A 165 -0.39 32.55 -4.51
C PRO A 165 -1.72 31.83 -4.73
N PHE A 166 -2.62 31.89 -3.75
CA PHE A 166 -4.00 31.43 -3.89
C PHE A 166 -5.00 32.57 -3.63
N THR A 167 -6.16 32.52 -4.26
CA THR A 167 -7.10 33.66 -4.33
C THR A 167 -8.37 33.46 -3.50
N SER A 168 -8.85 32.22 -3.31
CA SER A 168 -10.13 31.94 -2.67
C SER A 168 -10.01 31.12 -1.38
N VAL A 169 -10.88 31.43 -0.41
CA VAL A 169 -11.13 30.64 0.82
C VAL A 169 -12.60 30.22 0.75
N PRO A 170 -12.95 28.94 1.01
CA PRO A 170 -12.15 27.94 1.70
C PRO A 170 -11.34 26.98 0.82
N LEU A 171 -11.44 27.01 -0.51
CA LEU A 171 -10.84 25.98 -1.37
C LEU A 171 -9.35 26.19 -1.70
N HIS A 172 -8.76 27.32 -1.30
CA HIS A 172 -7.36 27.69 -1.59
C HIS A 172 -7.03 27.54 -3.07
N GLU A 173 -7.83 28.13 -3.96
CA GLU A 173 -7.62 27.96 -5.40
C GLU A 173 -6.40 28.74 -5.88
N PHE A 174 -5.56 28.10 -6.70
CA PHE A 174 -4.33 28.66 -7.27
C PHE A 174 -4.22 28.31 -8.76
N GLU A 175 -3.42 29.07 -9.49
CA GLU A 175 -3.19 28.82 -10.91
C GLU A 175 -2.09 27.79 -11.12
N VAL A 176 -2.35 26.82 -12.00
CA VAL A 176 -1.36 25.95 -12.64
C VAL A 176 -1.43 26.13 -14.15
N GLN A 177 -0.42 25.67 -14.88
CA GLN A 177 -0.47 25.63 -16.34
C GLN A 177 -0.52 24.19 -16.84
N VAL A 178 -1.45 23.91 -17.75
CA VAL A 178 -1.52 22.64 -18.49
C VAL A 178 -1.43 22.95 -19.97
N ASN A 179 -0.47 22.33 -20.67
CA ASN A 179 -0.09 22.65 -22.06
C ASN A 179 0.07 24.18 -22.28
N GLY A 180 0.73 24.85 -21.32
CA GLY A 180 0.96 26.30 -21.37
C GLY A 180 -0.28 27.19 -21.17
N LYS A 181 -1.47 26.64 -20.87
CA LYS A 181 -2.67 27.43 -20.55
C LYS A 181 -2.96 27.39 -19.05
N ALA A 182 -3.37 28.53 -18.51
CA ALA A 182 -3.81 28.65 -17.13
C ALA A 182 -5.01 27.75 -16.83
N VAL A 183 -4.95 27.04 -15.70
CA VAL A 183 -5.98 26.18 -15.13
C VAL A 183 -6.10 26.50 -13.65
N LEU A 184 -7.31 26.79 -13.19
CA LEU A 184 -7.55 27.02 -11.77
C LEU A 184 -7.58 25.67 -11.04
N ALA A 185 -6.69 25.47 -10.08
CA ALA A 185 -6.55 24.23 -9.32
C ALA A 185 -6.84 24.42 -7.83
N ALA A 186 -7.23 23.34 -7.15
CA ALA A 186 -7.31 23.27 -5.69
C ALA A 186 -6.65 21.98 -5.18
N LEU A 187 -6.25 21.96 -3.91
CA LEU A 187 -5.74 20.75 -3.26
C LEU A 187 -6.89 19.92 -2.69
N GLU A 188 -6.76 18.60 -2.74
CA GLU A 188 -7.67 17.66 -2.07
C GLU A 188 -6.88 16.54 -1.39
N THR A 189 -7.19 16.26 -0.13
CA THR A 189 -6.49 15.25 0.68
C THR A 189 -7.29 13.96 0.85
N VAL A 190 -8.53 13.95 0.33
CA VAL A 190 -9.43 12.78 0.29
C VAL A 190 -9.70 12.44 -1.17
N GLY A 191 -9.17 11.33 -1.64
CA GLY A 191 -9.23 10.95 -3.05
C GLY A 191 -7.84 10.59 -3.58
N PRO A 192 -7.70 9.41 -4.21
CA PRO A 192 -6.38 8.94 -4.61
C PRO A 192 -5.78 9.68 -5.81
N TRP A 193 -6.60 10.36 -6.64
CA TRP A 193 -6.20 10.82 -7.97
C TRP A 193 -6.50 12.29 -8.22
N SER A 194 -5.54 12.97 -8.84
CA SER A 194 -5.70 14.32 -9.37
C SER A 194 -6.59 14.27 -10.61
N LEU A 195 -7.56 15.19 -10.67
CA LEU A 195 -8.58 15.19 -11.71
C LEU A 195 -8.61 16.54 -12.43
N LEU A 196 -8.75 16.52 -13.75
CA LEU A 196 -8.98 17.68 -14.59
C LEU A 196 -10.43 17.68 -15.10
N ALA A 197 -11.08 18.84 -15.09
CA ALA A 197 -12.43 18.97 -15.59
C ALA A 197 -12.47 18.64 -17.09
N GLN A 198 -13.43 17.82 -17.51
CA GLN A 198 -13.63 17.46 -18.92
C GLN A 198 -13.84 18.70 -19.81
N SER A 199 -14.52 19.73 -19.29
CA SER A 199 -14.66 21.02 -19.99
C SER A 199 -13.31 21.70 -20.22
N MET A 200 -12.37 21.61 -19.27
CA MET A 200 -11.04 22.22 -19.41
C MET A 200 -10.15 21.40 -20.34
N ALA A 201 -10.15 20.07 -20.22
CA ALA A 201 -9.44 19.19 -21.15
C ALA A 201 -9.83 19.48 -22.61
N LYS A 202 -11.13 19.65 -22.89
CA LYS A 202 -11.62 20.04 -24.23
C LYS A 202 -11.06 21.38 -24.70
N ARG A 203 -10.95 22.40 -23.82
CA ARG A 203 -10.33 23.70 -24.15
C ARG A 203 -8.81 23.62 -24.36
N LEU A 204 -8.17 22.59 -23.80
CA LEU A 204 -6.77 22.25 -24.02
C LEU A 204 -6.56 21.43 -25.30
N GLY A 205 -7.61 21.09 -26.05
CA GLY A 205 -7.53 20.27 -27.25
C GLY A 205 -7.42 18.77 -26.98
N VAL A 206 -7.63 18.34 -25.73
CA VAL A 206 -7.58 16.93 -25.32
C VAL A 206 -8.99 16.40 -25.14
N THR A 207 -9.33 15.36 -25.90
CA THR A 207 -10.64 14.69 -25.86
C THR A 207 -10.45 13.19 -25.64
N ARG A 208 -11.55 12.44 -25.55
CA ARG A 208 -11.49 10.98 -25.44
C ARG A 208 -10.89 10.29 -26.67
N ASP A 209 -10.89 10.97 -27.81
CA ASP A 209 -10.35 10.45 -29.07
C ASP A 209 -8.86 10.79 -29.25
N THR A 210 -8.26 11.55 -28.32
CA THR A 210 -6.84 11.87 -28.35
C THR A 210 -6.01 10.57 -28.27
N PRO A 211 -5.00 10.37 -29.14
CA PRO A 211 -4.14 9.20 -29.07
C PRO A 211 -3.55 8.99 -27.68
N GLY A 212 -3.70 7.76 -27.15
CA GLY A 212 -3.26 7.41 -25.79
C GLY A 212 -4.22 7.82 -24.68
N ALA A 213 -5.38 8.40 -25.00
CA ALA A 213 -6.50 8.54 -24.07
C ALA A 213 -7.19 7.19 -23.85
N ALA A 214 -7.55 6.89 -22.61
CA ALA A 214 -8.24 5.65 -22.25
C ALA A 214 -9.18 5.90 -21.07
N VAL A 215 -10.35 5.27 -21.08
CA VAL A 215 -11.26 5.35 -19.94
C VAL A 215 -10.70 4.52 -18.79
N THR A 216 -10.56 5.15 -17.62
CA THR A 216 -9.88 4.61 -16.44
C THR A 216 -10.78 4.44 -15.21
N GLY A 217 -12.01 4.96 -15.22
CA GLY A 217 -12.86 4.88 -14.03
C GLY A 217 -14.28 5.42 -14.24
N CYS A 218 -15.01 5.47 -13.13
CA CYS A 218 -16.34 6.07 -13.03
C CYS A 218 -16.38 6.98 -11.79
N ASN A 219 -16.62 8.27 -12.02
CA ASN A 219 -16.84 9.27 -11.00
C ASN A 219 -18.32 9.30 -10.60
N ARG A 220 -18.65 8.64 -9.49
CA ARG A 220 -19.97 8.76 -8.82
C ARG A 220 -19.94 9.67 -7.60
N ARG A 221 -18.79 10.28 -7.29
CA ARG A 221 -18.58 11.09 -6.08
C ARG A 221 -19.35 12.42 -6.15
N PHE A 222 -19.58 12.92 -7.36
CA PHE A 222 -20.23 14.23 -7.58
C PHE A 222 -21.43 14.20 -8.53
N ILE A 223 -21.66 13.07 -9.21
CA ILE A 223 -22.73 12.89 -10.20
C ILE A 223 -23.45 11.58 -9.90
N ARG A 224 -24.75 11.65 -9.58
CA ARG A 224 -25.57 10.50 -9.18
C ARG A 224 -25.58 9.38 -10.23
N ASP A 225 -25.62 9.75 -11.50
CA ASP A 225 -25.65 8.80 -12.63
C ASP A 225 -24.23 8.37 -13.07
N GLY A 226 -23.18 8.93 -12.45
CA GLY A 226 -21.79 8.71 -12.78
C GLY A 226 -21.31 9.46 -14.02
N ALA A 227 -20.04 9.80 -14.06
CA ALA A 227 -19.33 10.27 -15.26
C ALA A 227 -18.06 9.46 -15.47
N ASP A 228 -17.66 9.17 -16.70
CA ASP A 228 -16.40 8.45 -16.89
C ASP A 228 -15.23 9.28 -16.36
N ILE A 229 -14.27 8.59 -15.77
CA ILE A 229 -12.92 9.09 -15.58
C ILE A 229 -12.09 8.48 -16.70
N TRP A 230 -11.34 9.29 -17.42
CA TRP A 230 -10.44 8.83 -18.47
C TRP A 230 -9.09 9.51 -18.33
N VAL A 231 -8.01 8.78 -18.59
CA VAL A 231 -6.66 9.33 -18.58
C VAL A 231 -6.27 9.76 -19.99
N ALA A 232 -5.51 10.83 -20.13
CA ALA A 232 -4.93 11.24 -21.40
C ALA A 232 -3.53 11.85 -21.23
N PRO A 233 -2.68 11.74 -22.28
CA PRO A 233 -1.40 12.43 -22.29
C PRO A 233 -1.61 13.94 -22.49
N PHE A 234 -0.81 14.73 -21.77
CA PHE A 234 -0.66 16.17 -21.93
C PHE A 234 0.81 16.48 -22.18
N GLU A 235 1.14 17.60 -22.83
CA GLU A 235 2.51 17.99 -23.14
C GLU A 235 3.25 18.45 -21.88
N THR A 236 2.59 19.29 -21.07
CA THR A 236 3.19 19.85 -19.87
C THR A 236 2.16 20.08 -18.77
N PHE A 237 2.56 19.87 -17.53
CA PHE A 237 1.93 20.44 -16.34
C PHE A 237 2.96 21.32 -15.63
N GLN A 238 2.57 22.48 -15.13
CA GLN A 238 3.46 23.38 -14.41
C GLN A 238 2.75 24.04 -13.21
N ILE A 239 3.43 24.05 -12.07
CA ILE A 239 3.02 24.75 -10.84
C ILE A 239 4.21 25.57 -10.34
N GLY A 240 4.07 26.90 -10.28
CA GLY A 240 5.20 27.78 -10.04
C GLY A 240 6.36 27.50 -11.01
N ASP A 241 7.54 27.23 -10.48
CA ASP A 241 8.75 26.91 -11.25
C ASP A 241 8.90 25.42 -11.59
N GLU A 242 8.05 24.55 -11.03
CA GLU A 242 8.10 23.12 -11.29
C GLU A 242 7.34 22.77 -12.57
N ARG A 243 8.04 22.18 -13.55
CA ARG A 243 7.47 21.75 -14.82
C ARG A 243 7.63 20.25 -15.02
N ILE A 244 6.50 19.57 -15.18
CA ILE A 244 6.38 18.16 -15.51
C ILE A 244 6.11 18.02 -17.01
N ARG A 245 6.93 17.23 -17.70
CA ARG A 245 6.78 16.96 -19.14
C ARG A 245 6.05 15.63 -19.36
N HIS A 246 5.20 15.61 -20.37
CA HIS A 246 4.40 14.45 -20.78
C HIS A 246 3.57 13.81 -19.65
N PRO A 247 2.90 14.58 -18.75
CA PRO A 247 2.09 13.98 -17.71
C PRO A 247 0.88 13.27 -18.31
N ARG A 248 0.39 12.25 -17.59
CA ARG A 248 -0.88 11.58 -17.88
C ARG A 248 -1.88 11.98 -16.81
N LEU A 249 -2.82 12.84 -17.16
CA LEU A 249 -3.80 13.39 -16.22
C LEU A 249 -5.13 12.66 -16.38
N GLN A 250 -5.82 12.45 -15.26
CA GLN A 250 -7.19 11.93 -15.28
C GLN A 250 -8.17 13.07 -15.53
N VAL A 251 -9.19 12.80 -16.33
CA VAL A 251 -10.17 13.75 -16.80
C VAL A 251 -11.56 13.21 -16.51
N THR A 252 -12.41 14.03 -15.92
CA THR A 252 -13.81 13.67 -15.63
C THR A 252 -14.70 14.90 -15.52
N ASP A 253 -16.02 14.70 -15.51
CA ASP A 253 -16.95 15.75 -15.12
C ASP A 253 -17.04 15.81 -13.58
N PHE A 254 -16.86 17.00 -13.01
CA PHE A 254 -16.96 17.25 -11.57
C PHE A 254 -18.41 17.41 -11.09
N GLY A 255 -19.40 17.47 -11.98
CA GLY A 255 -20.79 17.72 -11.62
C GLY A 255 -21.02 19.11 -11.02
N ARG A 256 -22.23 19.37 -10.51
CA ARG A 256 -22.56 20.66 -9.84
C ARG A 256 -22.04 20.76 -8.40
N GLY A 257 -21.69 19.65 -7.75
CA GLY A 257 -21.39 19.58 -6.30
C GLY A 257 -20.11 20.28 -5.85
N LEU A 258 -19.06 20.26 -6.67
CA LEU A 258 -17.82 21.05 -6.45
C LEU A 258 -17.94 22.51 -6.93
N ARG A 259 -19.04 22.84 -7.63
CA ARG A 259 -19.28 24.13 -8.30
C ARG A 259 -20.44 24.92 -7.69
N ALA A 260 -21.01 24.47 -6.57
CA ALA A 260 -22.15 25.09 -5.91
C ALA A 260 -21.76 25.53 -4.48
N PRO A 261 -22.24 26.69 -4.00
CA PRO A 261 -22.07 27.06 -2.61
C PRO A 261 -22.74 26.01 -1.71
N GLN A 262 -21.97 25.46 -0.76
CA GLN A 262 -22.37 24.42 0.20
C GLN A 262 -23.47 24.87 1.19
N THR A 263 -24.07 26.06 0.99
CA THR A 263 -25.05 26.72 1.87
C THR A 263 -26.45 26.87 1.24
N GLY A 264 -26.73 26.26 0.09
CA GLY A 264 -28.11 26.05 -0.38
C GLY A 264 -28.83 27.27 -0.99
N SER A 265 -28.15 28.38 -1.29
CA SER A 265 -28.81 29.51 -1.98
C SER A 265 -29.04 29.21 -3.48
N ARG A 266 -30.32 29.22 -3.90
CA ARG A 266 -30.81 28.99 -5.29
C ARG A 266 -30.84 30.25 -6.16
N LEU A 267 -29.97 31.22 -5.94
CA LEU A 267 -29.84 32.38 -6.84
C LEU A 267 -28.86 32.02 -7.97
N GLY A 268 -29.39 31.99 -9.19
CA GLY A 268 -28.69 31.51 -10.38
C GLY A 268 -27.41 32.28 -10.69
N ARG A 269 -26.32 31.54 -10.93
CA ARG A 269 -25.11 32.04 -11.60
C ARG A 269 -24.72 31.06 -12.70
N THR A 270 -24.59 31.58 -13.90
CA THR A 270 -24.17 30.87 -15.12
C THR A 270 -22.64 30.92 -15.24
N GLY A 271 -21.96 29.77 -15.21
CA GLY A 271 -20.55 29.64 -15.58
C GLY A 271 -19.51 29.74 -14.44
N SER A 272 -18.64 28.73 -14.35
CA SER A 272 -17.29 28.72 -13.72
C SER A 272 -17.03 29.31 -12.32
N ASP A 273 -17.63 28.78 -11.25
CA ASP A 273 -17.33 29.25 -9.87
C ASP A 273 -16.65 28.17 -8.98
N GLY A 274 -15.76 27.33 -9.52
CA GLY A 274 -14.99 26.34 -8.74
C GLY A 274 -13.77 25.80 -9.51
N PRO A 275 -12.90 24.99 -8.87
CA PRO A 275 -11.64 24.58 -9.48
C PRO A 275 -11.87 23.74 -10.74
N GLU A 276 -11.02 23.98 -11.73
CA GLU A 276 -10.99 23.26 -13.01
C GLU A 276 -10.04 22.06 -12.96
N MET A 277 -9.19 22.00 -11.94
CA MET A 277 -8.34 20.86 -11.61
C MET A 277 -8.29 20.63 -10.10
N ILE A 278 -8.23 19.38 -9.68
CA ILE A 278 -7.97 18.99 -8.30
C ILE A 278 -6.61 18.28 -8.28
N LEU A 279 -5.71 18.74 -7.40
CA LEU A 279 -4.47 18.04 -7.08
C LEU A 279 -4.68 17.21 -5.81
N ALA A 280 -4.70 15.88 -5.97
CA ALA A 280 -5.07 14.96 -4.91
C ALA A 280 -3.86 14.22 -4.31
N VAL A 281 -4.10 13.07 -3.67
CA VAL A 281 -3.06 12.29 -2.97
C VAL A 281 -1.92 11.85 -3.88
N ASP A 282 -2.16 11.58 -5.16
CA ASP A 282 -1.10 11.28 -6.13
C ASP A 282 -0.10 12.43 -6.37
N PHE A 283 -0.55 13.68 -6.23
CA PHE A 283 0.32 14.85 -6.19
C PHE A 283 0.91 15.05 -4.78
N LEU A 284 0.07 15.06 -3.75
CA LEU A 284 0.48 15.36 -2.37
C LEU A 284 1.39 14.29 -1.74
N SER A 285 1.40 13.06 -2.26
CA SER A 285 2.32 11.99 -1.82
C SER A 285 3.72 12.10 -2.40
N THR A 286 3.94 13.01 -3.34
CA THR A 286 5.26 13.31 -3.92
C THR A 286 5.76 14.70 -3.54
N HIS A 287 4.93 15.48 -2.82
CA HIS A 287 5.24 16.85 -2.43
C HIS A 287 5.06 17.04 -0.93
N ARG A 288 5.93 17.85 -0.35
CA ARG A 288 5.68 18.47 0.95
C ARG A 288 5.11 19.85 0.71
N VAL A 289 3.94 20.14 1.27
CA VAL A 289 3.17 21.35 0.97
C VAL A 289 2.82 22.09 2.25
N LEU A 290 3.05 23.40 2.31
CA LEU A 290 2.55 24.29 3.37
C LEU A 290 1.49 25.22 2.78
N ILE A 291 0.27 25.09 3.28
CA ILE A 291 -0.84 25.99 3.02
C ILE A 291 -0.74 27.15 4.02
N SER A 292 -0.10 28.24 3.60
CA SER A 292 0.01 29.45 4.41
C SER A 292 -1.21 30.34 4.22
N ARG A 293 -2.16 30.23 5.16
CA ARG A 293 -3.37 31.06 5.20
C ARG A 293 -3.02 32.50 5.56
N SER A 294 -2.05 32.67 6.46
CA SER A 294 -1.55 33.98 6.87
C SER A 294 -0.99 34.80 5.69
N GLN A 295 -0.28 34.16 4.75
CA GLN A 295 0.36 34.83 3.62
C GLN A 295 -0.39 34.69 2.30
N LYS A 296 -1.46 33.90 2.26
CA LYS A 296 -2.18 33.51 1.03
C LYS A 296 -1.29 32.85 -0.03
N LYS A 297 -0.38 31.98 0.42
CA LYS A 297 0.59 31.28 -0.43
C LYS A 297 0.61 29.79 -0.13
N LEU A 298 0.82 28.99 -1.17
CA LEU A 298 1.28 27.62 -1.05
C LEU A 298 2.80 27.60 -1.23
N TYR A 299 3.48 26.94 -0.29
CA TYR A 299 4.88 26.57 -0.45
C TYR A 299 4.98 25.07 -0.69
N PHE A 300 5.83 24.64 -1.59
CA PHE A 300 6.01 23.22 -1.84
C PHE A 300 7.41 22.85 -2.28
N THR A 301 7.80 21.62 -2.00
CA THR A 301 9.00 20.98 -2.55
C THR A 301 8.65 19.58 -3.02
N ASN A 302 9.18 19.17 -4.16
CA ASN A 302 9.13 17.79 -4.58
C ASN A 302 10.01 16.93 -3.64
N ALA A 303 9.37 15.99 -2.93
CA ALA A 303 10.01 15.11 -1.96
C ALA A 303 10.47 13.77 -2.58
N GLY A 304 10.36 13.63 -3.92
CA GLY A 304 10.65 12.42 -4.67
C GLY A 304 9.40 11.62 -5.04
N GLY A 305 9.57 10.67 -5.96
CA GLY A 305 8.49 9.86 -6.52
C GLY A 305 7.94 10.40 -7.84
N ARG A 306 7.10 9.60 -8.52
CA ARG A 306 6.50 9.97 -9.81
C ARG A 306 5.20 10.74 -9.58
N VAL A 307 5.17 12.00 -10.00
CA VAL A 307 3.96 12.83 -9.97
C VAL A 307 2.97 12.36 -11.04
N PHE A 308 1.69 12.22 -10.69
CA PHE A 308 0.62 11.68 -11.54
C PHE A 308 0.91 10.27 -12.09
N PRO A 309 1.14 9.26 -11.24
CA PRO A 309 1.29 7.88 -11.68
C PRO A 309 -0.01 7.41 -12.35
N SER A 310 0.12 6.80 -13.53
CA SER A 310 -1.03 6.27 -14.28
C SER A 310 -1.44 4.91 -13.71
N ILE A 311 -2.71 4.76 -13.34
CA ILE A 311 -3.28 3.45 -12.99
C ILE A 311 -4.30 3.04 -14.07
N PRO A 312 -4.22 1.80 -14.61
CA PRO A 312 -5.29 1.26 -15.43
C PRO A 312 -6.52 0.93 -14.58
N ALA A 313 -7.70 1.42 -14.97
CA ALA A 313 -8.98 0.89 -14.53
C ALA A 313 -10.08 1.19 -15.59
N TRP A 314 -11.37 1.02 -15.30
CA TRP A 314 -12.42 0.64 -16.27
C TRP A 314 -13.48 1.74 -16.45
N GLY A 315 -14.09 1.89 -17.62
CA GLY A 315 -15.11 2.94 -17.91
C GLY A 315 -16.55 2.67 -17.48
N CYS A 316 -17.41 3.69 -17.51
CA CYS A 316 -18.84 3.64 -17.19
C CYS A 316 -19.61 2.69 -18.13
N ASP A 317 -19.33 2.75 -19.43
CA ASP A 317 -20.03 1.95 -20.46
C ASP A 317 -19.42 0.58 -20.74
N LYS A 318 -18.40 0.18 -19.96
CA LYS A 318 -17.97 -1.23 -19.87
C LYS A 318 -17.97 -1.67 -18.42
N GLY A 319 -19.18 -1.76 -17.88
CA GLY A 319 -19.47 -2.66 -16.76
C GLY A 319 -18.81 -2.29 -15.44
N PHE A 320 -18.88 -1.03 -15.02
CA PHE A 320 -18.94 -0.73 -13.59
C PHE A 320 -20.41 -0.71 -13.16
N ARG A 321 -21.00 -1.91 -13.05
CA ARG A 321 -22.26 -2.10 -12.35
C ARG A 321 -21.95 -2.04 -10.86
N GLU A 322 -21.82 -0.80 -10.34
CA GLU A 322 -21.33 -0.52 -8.97
C GLU A 322 -19.90 -1.08 -8.75
N PRO A 323 -19.19 -0.73 -7.66
CA PRO A 323 -18.29 -1.74 -7.13
C PRO A 323 -19.15 -2.98 -6.97
N MET A 324 -18.64 -4.15 -7.35
CA MET A 324 -19.09 -5.39 -6.74
C MET A 324 -18.77 -5.27 -5.24
N GLY A 325 -19.45 -4.39 -4.49
CA GLY A 325 -19.14 -4.03 -3.11
C GLY A 325 -20.29 -3.40 -2.32
N ASN A 326 -21.55 -3.48 -2.76
CA ASN A 326 -22.66 -3.11 -1.88
C ASN A 326 -23.92 -3.96 -1.94
N ARG A 327 -24.21 -4.62 -3.07
CA ARG A 327 -25.22 -5.67 -3.06
C ARG A 327 -24.72 -6.86 -2.27
N ALA A 328 -25.51 -7.30 -1.30
CA ALA A 328 -25.26 -8.56 -0.63
C ALA A 328 -25.39 -9.71 -1.65
N ILE A 329 -24.80 -10.86 -1.35
CA ILE A 329 -25.02 -12.07 -2.17
C ILE A 329 -26.52 -12.36 -2.30
N GLY A 330 -27.31 -12.10 -1.24
CA GLY A 330 -28.76 -12.22 -1.25
C GLY A 330 -29.46 -11.33 -2.29
N ASP A 331 -29.07 -10.06 -2.44
CA ASP A 331 -29.68 -9.17 -3.45
C ASP A 331 -29.37 -9.64 -4.88
N LEU A 332 -28.19 -10.25 -5.07
CA LEU A 332 -27.79 -10.83 -6.35
C LEU A 332 -28.53 -12.13 -6.62
N ASP A 333 -28.79 -12.94 -5.58
CA ASP A 333 -29.64 -14.14 -5.68
C ASP A 333 -31.06 -13.76 -6.13
N GLU A 334 -31.66 -12.73 -5.53
CA GLU A 334 -32.97 -12.22 -5.95
C GLU A 334 -32.98 -11.67 -7.37
N ALA A 335 -31.94 -10.91 -7.75
CA ALA A 335 -31.82 -10.38 -9.10
C ALA A 335 -31.75 -11.49 -10.16
N ILE A 336 -30.95 -12.53 -9.91
CA ILE A 336 -30.81 -13.69 -10.80
C ILE A 336 -32.09 -14.55 -10.81
N ALA A 337 -32.83 -14.61 -9.69
CA ALA A 337 -34.12 -15.28 -9.65
C ALA A 337 -35.19 -14.56 -10.48
N ARG A 338 -35.17 -13.21 -10.49
CA ARG A 338 -36.09 -12.39 -11.30
C ARG A 338 -35.72 -12.39 -12.78
N ASP A 339 -34.43 -12.36 -13.08
CA ASP A 339 -33.90 -12.43 -14.45
C ASP A 339 -32.69 -13.41 -14.50
N PRO A 340 -32.94 -14.68 -14.87
CA PRO A 340 -31.86 -15.67 -15.03
C PRO A 340 -30.83 -15.29 -16.10
N GLY A 341 -31.21 -14.38 -17.02
CA GLY A 341 -30.39 -13.84 -18.10
C GLY A 341 -29.50 -12.66 -17.67
N ASP A 342 -29.56 -12.21 -16.42
CA ASP A 342 -28.73 -11.10 -15.93
C ASP A 342 -27.27 -11.54 -15.71
N MET A 343 -26.50 -11.58 -16.81
CA MET A 343 -25.09 -11.96 -16.82
C MET A 343 -24.24 -11.04 -15.94
N ALA A 344 -24.62 -9.76 -15.80
CA ALA A 344 -23.89 -8.83 -14.95
C ALA A 344 -24.12 -9.12 -13.45
N ALA A 345 -25.31 -9.57 -13.05
CA ALA A 345 -25.58 -10.01 -11.69
C ALA A 345 -24.80 -11.30 -11.38
N ARG A 346 -24.76 -12.25 -12.32
CA ARG A 346 -23.95 -13.48 -12.20
C ARG A 346 -22.46 -13.18 -12.04
N LYS A 347 -21.88 -12.35 -12.92
CA LYS A 347 -20.47 -11.91 -12.82
C LYS A 347 -20.16 -11.24 -11.48
N SER A 348 -21.10 -10.42 -10.99
CA SER A 348 -20.97 -9.73 -9.70
C SER A 348 -21.05 -10.68 -8.51
N ARG A 349 -21.94 -11.67 -8.57
CA ARG A 349 -22.07 -12.71 -7.54
C ARG A 349 -20.84 -13.61 -7.53
N ALA A 350 -20.35 -14.00 -8.69
CA ALA A 350 -19.14 -14.80 -8.83
C ALA A 350 -17.90 -14.16 -8.20
N ALA A 351 -17.68 -12.86 -8.42
CA ALA A 351 -16.55 -12.17 -7.81
C ALA A 351 -16.61 -12.15 -6.27
N ARG A 352 -17.82 -12.01 -5.70
CA ARG A 352 -18.04 -12.05 -4.24
C ARG A 352 -17.86 -13.43 -3.66
N LEU A 353 -18.43 -14.44 -4.34
CA LEU A 353 -18.26 -15.85 -3.99
C LEU A 353 -16.77 -16.21 -4.02
N GLY A 354 -16.03 -15.75 -5.04
CA GLY A 354 -14.57 -15.90 -5.11
C GLY A 354 -13.84 -15.28 -3.92
N GLY A 355 -14.23 -14.07 -3.48
CA GLY A 355 -13.67 -13.45 -2.27
C GLY A 355 -14.00 -14.19 -0.96
N ARG A 356 -15.03 -15.03 -0.95
CA ARG A 356 -15.39 -15.93 0.17
C ARG A 356 -14.85 -17.35 0.01
N ALA A 357 -14.00 -17.59 -0.99
CA ALA A 357 -13.53 -18.92 -1.37
C ALA A 357 -14.65 -19.92 -1.76
N GLU A 358 -15.84 -19.44 -2.10
CA GLU A 358 -16.96 -20.25 -2.63
C GLU A 358 -16.80 -20.47 -4.14
N TYR A 359 -15.66 -21.06 -4.53
CA TYR A 359 -15.19 -21.06 -5.90
C TYR A 359 -16.10 -21.82 -6.87
N ASP A 360 -16.71 -22.93 -6.48
CA ASP A 360 -17.56 -23.72 -7.37
C ASP A 360 -18.83 -22.96 -7.78
N ARG A 361 -19.44 -22.25 -6.83
CA ARG A 361 -20.59 -21.37 -7.11
C ARG A 361 -20.18 -20.21 -8.00
N ALA A 362 -19.00 -19.64 -7.76
CA ALA A 362 -18.47 -18.57 -8.60
C ALA A 362 -18.23 -19.02 -10.05
N LEU A 363 -17.64 -20.21 -10.23
CA LEU A 363 -17.43 -20.80 -11.55
C LEU A 363 -18.74 -21.08 -12.27
N ALA A 364 -19.75 -21.62 -11.59
CA ALA A 364 -21.07 -21.87 -12.18
C ALA A 364 -21.71 -20.58 -12.75
N ASP A 365 -21.58 -19.46 -12.04
CA ASP A 365 -22.06 -18.16 -12.50
C ASP A 365 -21.27 -17.62 -13.69
N LEU A 366 -19.95 -17.81 -13.69
CA LEU A 366 -19.08 -17.37 -14.79
C LEU A 366 -19.26 -18.23 -16.04
N ASP A 367 -19.52 -19.53 -15.87
CA ASP A 367 -19.84 -20.45 -16.97
C ASP A 367 -21.16 -20.07 -17.63
N GLU A 368 -22.20 -19.78 -16.85
CA GLU A 368 -23.46 -19.27 -17.39
C GLU A 368 -23.27 -17.91 -18.06
N ALA A 369 -22.48 -17.02 -17.45
CA ALA A 369 -22.11 -15.74 -18.06
C ALA A 369 -21.39 -15.89 -19.40
N LEU A 370 -20.56 -16.93 -19.57
CA LEU A 370 -19.91 -17.24 -20.84
C LEU A 370 -20.82 -17.99 -21.82
N ARG A 371 -21.86 -18.70 -21.38
CA ARG A 371 -22.88 -19.21 -22.31
C ARG A 371 -23.66 -18.07 -22.94
N GLY A 372 -24.03 -17.05 -22.15
CA GLY A 372 -24.72 -15.85 -22.63
C GLY A 372 -23.81 -14.90 -23.43
N GLU A 373 -22.54 -14.77 -23.03
CA GLU A 373 -21.56 -13.89 -23.66
C GLU A 373 -20.21 -14.62 -23.95
N PRO A 374 -20.12 -15.53 -24.95
CA PRO A 374 -18.97 -16.44 -25.15
C PRO A 374 -17.61 -15.78 -25.41
N GLY A 375 -17.59 -14.48 -25.72
CA GLY A 375 -16.38 -13.70 -25.96
C GLY A 375 -16.16 -12.58 -24.96
N ASN A 376 -16.80 -12.60 -23.78
CA ASN A 376 -16.62 -11.54 -22.78
C ASN A 376 -15.24 -11.65 -22.08
N PRO A 377 -14.30 -10.72 -22.31
CA PRO A 377 -12.95 -10.81 -21.75
C PRO A 377 -12.95 -10.70 -20.22
N SER A 378 -13.85 -9.91 -19.63
CA SER A 378 -13.93 -9.74 -18.18
C SER A 378 -14.39 -11.01 -17.48
N THR A 379 -15.28 -11.79 -18.13
CA THR A 379 -15.76 -13.07 -17.61
C THR A 379 -14.67 -14.14 -17.71
N LEU A 380 -13.94 -14.20 -18.82
CA LEU A 380 -12.78 -15.08 -18.99
C LEU A 380 -11.71 -14.79 -17.94
N ILE A 381 -11.34 -13.53 -17.75
CA ILE A 381 -10.38 -13.10 -16.71
C ILE A 381 -10.88 -13.48 -15.32
N GLY A 382 -12.16 -13.22 -15.04
CA GLY A 382 -12.80 -13.59 -13.78
C GLY A 382 -12.69 -15.08 -13.50
N ARG A 383 -13.01 -15.92 -14.50
CA ARG A 383 -12.97 -17.39 -14.39
C ARG A 383 -11.55 -17.92 -14.26
N ALA A 384 -10.62 -17.39 -15.06
CA ALA A 384 -9.20 -17.71 -14.98
C ALA A 384 -8.64 -17.45 -13.58
N ARG A 385 -8.98 -16.30 -12.97
CA ARG A 385 -8.55 -15.97 -11.61
C ARG A 385 -9.12 -16.94 -10.58
N ILE A 386 -10.39 -17.34 -10.69
CA ILE A 386 -10.97 -18.35 -9.79
C ILE A 386 -10.28 -19.73 -9.98
N HIS A 387 -9.98 -20.12 -11.22
CA HIS A 387 -9.21 -21.32 -11.49
C HIS A 387 -7.81 -21.26 -10.86
N LEU A 388 -7.13 -20.11 -10.96
CA LEU A 388 -5.83 -19.89 -10.31
C LEU A 388 -5.91 -20.02 -8.78
N GLU A 389 -6.91 -19.41 -8.14
CA GLU A 389 -7.12 -19.54 -6.68
C GLU A 389 -7.41 -20.99 -6.24
N LYS A 390 -8.01 -21.81 -7.12
CA LYS A 390 -8.20 -23.25 -6.91
C LYS A 390 -6.95 -24.09 -7.21
N GLY A 391 -5.90 -23.50 -7.77
CA GLY A 391 -4.72 -24.21 -8.27
C GLY A 391 -4.94 -24.97 -9.59
N ASP A 392 -6.05 -24.73 -10.29
CA ASP A 392 -6.33 -25.30 -11.62
C ASP A 392 -5.62 -24.46 -12.71
N HIS A 393 -4.30 -24.60 -12.75
CA HIS A 393 -3.44 -23.79 -13.60
C HIS A 393 -3.74 -23.97 -15.10
N ASP A 394 -4.13 -25.16 -15.55
CA ASP A 394 -4.36 -25.43 -16.97
C ASP A 394 -5.63 -24.73 -17.48
N ARG A 395 -6.71 -24.74 -16.70
CA ARG A 395 -7.92 -23.96 -17.05
C ARG A 395 -7.69 -22.46 -16.93
N ALA A 396 -6.93 -22.02 -15.93
CA ALA A 396 -6.56 -20.61 -15.80
C ALA A 396 -5.78 -20.10 -17.02
N LEU A 397 -4.77 -20.85 -17.49
CA LEU A 397 -4.02 -20.53 -18.71
C LEU A 397 -4.93 -20.48 -19.94
N ALA A 398 -5.81 -21.48 -20.12
CA ALA A 398 -6.71 -21.52 -21.28
C ALA A 398 -7.60 -20.28 -21.37
N ASP A 399 -8.14 -19.82 -20.23
CA ASP A 399 -8.99 -18.63 -20.17
C ASP A 399 -8.19 -17.33 -20.32
N PHE A 400 -6.98 -17.23 -19.73
CA PHE A 400 -6.11 -16.07 -19.97
C PHE A 400 -5.66 -15.99 -21.43
N ASP A 401 -5.32 -17.11 -22.05
CA ASP A 401 -4.99 -17.16 -23.48
C ASP A 401 -6.19 -16.79 -24.35
N ALA A 402 -7.41 -17.20 -23.98
CA ALA A 402 -8.62 -16.76 -24.65
C ALA A 402 -8.83 -15.25 -24.52
N ALA A 403 -8.64 -14.69 -23.32
CA ALA A 403 -8.73 -13.26 -23.09
C ALA A 403 -7.66 -12.47 -23.88
N LEU A 404 -6.43 -12.99 -23.98
CA LEU A 404 -5.35 -12.38 -24.76
C LEU A 404 -5.54 -12.51 -26.27
N ARG A 405 -6.22 -13.55 -26.78
CA ARG A 405 -6.64 -13.59 -28.19
C ARG A 405 -7.61 -12.46 -28.54
N LEU A 406 -8.46 -12.06 -27.59
CA LEU A 406 -9.41 -10.96 -27.77
C LEU A 406 -8.76 -9.59 -27.58
N HIS A 407 -7.87 -9.46 -26.59
CA HIS A 407 -7.16 -8.24 -26.26
C HIS A 407 -5.67 -8.52 -25.99
N PRO A 408 -4.85 -8.63 -27.06
CA PRO A 408 -3.44 -8.99 -26.95
C PRO A 408 -2.60 -8.02 -26.11
N GLU A 409 -3.03 -6.77 -26.03
CA GLU A 409 -2.31 -5.69 -25.35
C GLU A 409 -2.66 -5.55 -23.87
N ASN A 410 -3.48 -6.45 -23.30
CA ASN A 410 -3.89 -6.34 -21.90
C ASN A 410 -2.74 -6.75 -20.96
N ALA A 411 -1.98 -5.75 -20.50
CA ALA A 411 -0.83 -5.91 -19.62
C ALA A 411 -1.14 -6.70 -18.33
N LEU A 412 -2.31 -6.51 -17.72
CA LEU A 412 -2.67 -7.22 -16.49
C LEU A 412 -2.94 -8.71 -16.74
N VAL A 413 -3.53 -9.05 -17.88
CA VAL A 413 -3.77 -10.45 -18.24
C VAL A 413 -2.47 -11.17 -18.53
N LEU A 414 -1.51 -10.51 -19.20
CA LEU A 414 -0.15 -11.03 -19.34
C LEU A 414 0.50 -11.29 -17.97
N ALA A 415 0.39 -10.33 -17.04
CA ALA A 415 0.94 -10.50 -15.70
C ALA A 415 0.27 -11.63 -14.90
N TRP A 416 -1.05 -11.81 -15.00
CA TRP A 416 -1.72 -12.94 -14.35
C TRP A 416 -1.37 -14.27 -14.99
N ARG A 417 -1.25 -14.34 -16.32
CA ARG A 417 -0.73 -15.54 -17.01
C ARG A 417 0.69 -15.88 -16.57
N ALA A 418 1.53 -14.86 -16.40
CA ALA A 418 2.87 -14.99 -15.87
C ALA A 418 2.88 -15.59 -14.45
N SER A 419 1.95 -15.18 -13.57
CA SER A 419 1.78 -15.78 -12.24
C SER A 419 1.45 -17.27 -12.34
N VAL A 420 0.60 -17.68 -13.28
CA VAL A 420 0.32 -19.11 -13.48
C VAL A 420 1.56 -19.87 -13.96
N HIS A 421 2.33 -19.30 -14.88
CA HIS A 421 3.61 -19.87 -15.30
C HIS A 421 4.61 -19.97 -14.15
N PHE A 422 4.66 -18.97 -13.28
CA PHE A 422 5.49 -18.96 -12.09
C PHE A 422 5.12 -20.09 -11.13
N ASP A 423 3.82 -20.29 -10.86
CA ASP A 423 3.34 -21.37 -9.98
C ASP A 423 3.61 -22.77 -10.57
N LYS A 424 3.60 -22.89 -11.89
CA LYS A 424 4.06 -24.09 -12.62
C LYS A 424 5.59 -24.23 -12.68
N ARG A 425 6.35 -23.31 -12.08
CA ARG A 425 7.82 -23.23 -12.11
C ARG A 425 8.42 -23.04 -13.51
N ASP A 426 7.62 -22.60 -14.48
CA ASP A 426 8.10 -22.19 -15.79
C ASP A 426 8.55 -20.73 -15.72
N TYR A 427 9.69 -20.52 -15.05
CA TYR A 427 10.21 -19.18 -14.80
C TYR A 427 10.54 -18.44 -16.09
N ALA A 428 10.96 -19.15 -17.15
CA ALA A 428 11.26 -18.54 -18.44
C ALA A 428 10.02 -17.88 -19.05
N ARG A 429 8.89 -18.59 -19.12
CA ARG A 429 7.63 -18.00 -19.61
C ARG A 429 7.06 -16.94 -18.68
N ALA A 430 7.17 -17.14 -17.36
CA ALA A 430 6.75 -16.13 -16.39
C ALA A 430 7.52 -14.80 -16.57
N ILE A 431 8.86 -14.86 -16.68
CA ILE A 431 9.70 -13.67 -16.87
C ILE A 431 9.35 -12.98 -18.20
N ALA A 432 9.13 -13.75 -19.27
CA ALA A 432 8.75 -13.21 -20.58
C ALA A 432 7.41 -12.46 -20.51
N ASP A 433 6.38 -13.07 -19.92
CA ASP A 433 5.06 -12.47 -19.81
C ASP A 433 5.02 -11.27 -18.87
N TYR A 434 5.71 -11.32 -17.72
CA TYR A 434 5.87 -10.14 -16.88
C TYR A 434 6.63 -9.02 -17.59
N GLY A 435 7.66 -9.36 -18.37
CA GLY A 435 8.37 -8.39 -19.22
C GLY A 435 7.44 -7.74 -20.23
N ALA A 436 6.68 -8.54 -20.96
CA ALA A 436 5.68 -8.10 -21.92
C ALA A 436 4.58 -7.23 -21.28
N ALA A 437 4.17 -7.54 -20.04
CA ALA A 437 3.23 -6.74 -19.27
C ALA A 437 3.82 -5.36 -18.92
N ILE A 438 5.07 -5.32 -18.46
CA ILE A 438 5.78 -4.07 -18.10
C ILE A 438 5.96 -3.19 -19.33
N GLU A 439 6.37 -3.76 -20.46
CA GLU A 439 6.51 -3.05 -21.75
C GLU A 439 5.17 -2.45 -22.22
N ARG A 440 4.06 -3.13 -21.93
CA ARG A 440 2.69 -2.66 -22.22
C ARG A 440 2.11 -1.73 -21.14
N GLY A 441 2.94 -1.27 -20.21
CA GLY A 441 2.57 -0.24 -19.25
C GLY A 441 1.88 -0.75 -17.99
N ALA A 442 2.06 -2.01 -17.60
CA ALA A 442 1.73 -2.44 -16.23
C ALA A 442 2.64 -1.72 -15.21
N GLN A 443 2.21 -0.56 -14.74
CA GLN A 443 2.90 0.25 -13.72
C GLN A 443 2.46 -0.11 -12.30
N VAL A 444 2.35 -1.40 -12.02
CA VAL A 444 1.92 -1.92 -10.72
C VAL A 444 3.10 -2.62 -10.06
N GLY A 445 3.46 -2.20 -8.84
CA GLY A 445 4.65 -2.68 -8.13
C GLY A 445 4.70 -4.20 -7.96
N TRP A 446 3.55 -4.87 -7.85
CA TRP A 446 3.49 -6.33 -7.74
C TRP A 446 4.01 -7.05 -9.00
N VAL A 447 3.84 -6.48 -10.20
CA VAL A 447 4.34 -7.09 -11.45
C VAL A 447 5.86 -7.07 -11.51
N HIS A 448 6.48 -5.96 -11.09
CA HIS A 448 7.93 -5.89 -10.95
C HIS A 448 8.43 -6.81 -9.84
N ALA A 449 7.75 -6.84 -8.69
CA ALA A 449 8.14 -7.72 -7.60
C ALA A 449 8.08 -9.19 -8.02
N ASP A 450 7.01 -9.62 -8.68
CA ASP A 450 6.82 -11.01 -9.10
C ASP A 450 7.75 -11.38 -10.26
N ARG A 451 8.04 -10.46 -11.20
CA ARG A 451 9.12 -10.67 -12.18
C ARG A 451 10.47 -10.84 -11.50
N GLY A 452 10.76 -10.01 -10.49
CA GLY A 452 12.01 -10.08 -9.76
C GLY A 452 12.15 -11.41 -9.01
N ILE A 453 11.06 -11.89 -8.42
CA ILE A 453 11.00 -13.21 -7.79
C ILE A 453 11.19 -14.33 -8.83
N ALA A 454 10.55 -14.22 -9.99
CA ALA A 454 10.69 -15.19 -11.09
C ALA A 454 12.11 -15.23 -11.64
N ARG A 455 12.74 -14.07 -11.88
CA ARG A 455 14.14 -13.96 -12.32
C ARG A 455 15.10 -14.63 -11.34
N ALA A 456 14.94 -14.32 -10.06
CA ALA A 456 15.80 -14.90 -9.04
C ALA A 456 15.58 -16.42 -8.89
N ALA A 457 14.34 -16.90 -8.99
CA ALA A 457 14.04 -18.33 -9.02
C ALA A 457 14.58 -19.03 -10.28
N GLY A 458 14.61 -18.32 -11.41
CA GLY A 458 15.17 -18.75 -12.70
C GLY A 458 16.70 -18.65 -12.81
N GLY A 459 17.41 -18.27 -11.74
CA GLY A 459 18.89 -18.22 -11.71
C GLY A 459 19.51 -16.83 -11.88
N ASP A 460 18.72 -15.76 -11.96
CA ASP A 460 19.20 -14.37 -12.02
C ASP A 460 18.81 -13.57 -10.76
N PRO A 461 19.50 -13.79 -9.61
CA PRO A 461 19.21 -13.07 -8.37
C PRO A 461 19.53 -11.56 -8.47
N LYS A 462 20.51 -11.17 -9.31
CA LYS A 462 20.88 -9.75 -9.48
C LYS A 462 19.78 -8.98 -10.21
N GLY A 463 19.28 -9.52 -11.32
CA GLY A 463 18.12 -8.95 -12.02
C GLY A 463 16.86 -8.99 -11.15
N GLY A 464 16.71 -10.02 -10.31
CA GLY A 464 15.63 -10.10 -9.32
C GLY A 464 15.65 -8.94 -8.31
N ILE A 465 16.82 -8.62 -7.76
CA ILE A 465 17.01 -7.49 -6.85
C ILE A 465 16.73 -6.14 -7.53
N ALA A 466 17.15 -5.98 -8.78
CA ALA A 466 16.89 -4.76 -9.55
C ALA A 466 15.38 -4.53 -9.74
N ASP A 467 14.65 -5.59 -10.11
CA ASP A 467 13.20 -5.54 -10.26
C ASP A 467 12.48 -5.27 -8.94
N LEU A 468 12.93 -5.87 -7.83
CA LEU A 468 12.37 -5.60 -6.51
C LEU A 468 12.69 -4.19 -6.00
N THR A 469 13.84 -3.66 -6.35
CA THR A 469 14.18 -2.25 -6.07
C THR A 469 13.24 -1.34 -6.83
N HIS A 470 12.98 -1.60 -8.11
CA HIS A 470 12.00 -0.84 -8.87
C HIS A 470 10.58 -1.01 -8.33
N ALA A 471 10.21 -2.20 -7.86
CA ALA A 471 8.92 -2.43 -7.20
C ALA A 471 8.77 -1.57 -5.92
N ILE A 472 9.85 -1.41 -5.15
CA ILE A 472 9.92 -0.52 -3.98
C ILE A 472 9.86 0.95 -4.40
N ASP A 473 10.49 1.33 -5.50
CA ASP A 473 10.41 2.70 -6.03
C ASP A 473 8.97 3.06 -6.46
N ILE A 474 8.22 2.09 -7.01
CA ILE A 474 6.81 2.24 -7.38
C ILE A 474 5.90 2.27 -6.16
N ASP A 475 6.10 1.34 -5.22
CA ASP A 475 5.35 1.26 -3.97
C ASP A 475 6.29 1.15 -2.76
N PRO A 476 6.71 2.29 -2.19
CA PRO A 476 7.59 2.34 -1.02
C PRO A 476 6.96 1.77 0.26
N ARG A 477 5.68 1.35 0.20
CA ARG A 477 4.98 0.71 1.32
C ARG A 477 4.86 -0.79 1.18
N SER A 478 5.32 -1.37 0.08
CA SER A 478 5.19 -2.79 -0.19
C SER A 478 6.07 -3.63 0.75
N ALA A 479 5.49 -4.05 1.88
CA ALA A 479 6.15 -4.97 2.81
C ALA A 479 6.61 -6.25 2.11
N ARG A 480 5.83 -6.73 1.13
CA ARG A 480 6.17 -7.87 0.27
C ARG A 480 7.44 -7.62 -0.53
N ALA A 481 7.59 -6.46 -1.17
CA ALA A 481 8.76 -6.16 -2.00
C ALA A 481 10.03 -6.05 -1.15
N PHE A 482 9.96 -5.37 0.00
CA PHE A 482 11.05 -5.32 0.97
C PHE A 482 11.40 -6.72 1.51
N ALA A 483 10.40 -7.50 1.95
CA ALA A 483 10.63 -8.86 2.45
C ALA A 483 11.26 -9.77 1.39
N ALA A 484 10.82 -9.68 0.14
CA ALA A 484 11.39 -10.45 -0.97
C ALA A 484 12.83 -10.02 -1.25
N ARG A 485 13.13 -8.71 -1.34
CA ARG A 485 14.50 -8.24 -1.59
C ARG A 485 15.44 -8.61 -0.45
N GLY A 486 15.02 -8.45 0.80
CA GLY A 486 15.77 -8.90 1.97
C GLY A 486 16.05 -10.41 1.97
N ALA A 487 15.08 -11.23 1.54
CA ALA A 487 15.30 -12.67 1.40
C ALA A 487 16.37 -13.00 0.33
N TYR A 488 16.49 -12.19 -0.73
CA TYR A 488 17.57 -12.33 -1.71
C TYR A 488 18.92 -11.86 -1.19
N TRP A 489 18.96 -10.75 -0.44
CA TRP A 489 20.18 -10.33 0.26
C TRP A 489 20.70 -11.43 1.20
N ASN A 490 19.81 -12.09 1.93
CA ASN A 490 20.16 -13.25 2.75
C ASN A 490 20.78 -14.39 1.95
N ARG A 491 20.27 -14.68 0.75
CA ARG A 491 20.85 -15.73 -0.11
C ARG A 491 22.25 -15.37 -0.60
N LEU A 492 22.52 -14.08 -0.78
CA LEU A 492 23.84 -13.57 -1.18
C LEU A 492 24.81 -13.38 -0.01
N GLY A 493 24.39 -13.63 1.24
CA GLY A 493 25.21 -13.40 2.43
C GLY A 493 25.30 -11.93 2.86
N GLU A 494 24.52 -11.04 2.23
CA GLU A 494 24.48 -9.60 2.51
C GLU A 494 23.53 -9.31 3.68
N TYR A 495 23.83 -9.86 4.85
CA TYR A 495 22.91 -9.92 5.99
C TYR A 495 22.49 -8.55 6.53
N ASP A 496 23.37 -7.54 6.53
CA ASP A 496 23.01 -6.19 6.99
C ASP A 496 21.95 -5.54 6.08
N LYS A 497 22.09 -5.70 4.76
CA LYS A 497 21.09 -5.23 3.79
C LYS A 497 19.77 -6.00 3.95
N ALA A 498 19.85 -7.30 4.20
CA ALA A 498 18.68 -8.12 4.46
C ALA A 498 17.92 -7.66 5.71
N ILE A 499 18.63 -7.39 6.81
CA ILE A 499 18.05 -6.91 8.06
C ILE A 499 17.36 -5.56 7.84
N ALA A 500 18.01 -4.61 7.16
CA ALA A 500 17.42 -3.30 6.87
C ALA A 500 16.11 -3.41 6.08
N ASP A 501 16.07 -4.26 5.04
CA ASP A 501 14.84 -4.50 4.28
C ASP A 501 13.76 -5.19 5.12
N HIS A 502 14.13 -6.17 5.95
CA HIS A 502 13.18 -6.85 6.81
C HIS A 502 12.65 -5.97 7.95
N ASP A 503 13.43 -5.02 8.45
CA ASP A 503 12.99 -4.01 9.42
C ASP A 503 11.85 -3.17 8.84
N VAL A 504 12.02 -2.70 7.60
CA VAL A 504 10.96 -1.96 6.90
C VAL A 504 9.74 -2.85 6.70
N ALA A 505 9.93 -4.10 6.22
CA ALA A 505 8.82 -5.02 6.02
C ALA A 505 8.02 -5.28 7.31
N LEU A 506 8.70 -5.48 8.45
CA LEU A 506 8.07 -5.75 9.75
C LEU A 506 7.47 -4.49 10.39
N ALA A 507 8.01 -3.30 10.10
CA ALA A 507 7.38 -2.04 10.49
C ALA A 507 6.05 -1.81 9.76
N ARG A 508 5.89 -2.33 8.53
CA ARG A 508 4.63 -2.27 7.76
C ARG A 508 3.68 -3.43 8.10
N GLU A 509 4.23 -4.63 8.26
CA GLU A 509 3.48 -5.85 8.55
C GLU A 509 4.18 -6.65 9.66
N ALA A 510 3.88 -6.33 10.91
CA ALA A 510 4.53 -6.94 12.08
C ALA A 510 4.41 -8.47 12.16
N LYS A 511 3.41 -9.06 11.48
CA LYS A 511 3.17 -10.51 11.41
C LYS A 511 3.68 -11.16 10.12
N ASN A 512 4.49 -10.46 9.31
CA ASN A 512 5.00 -11.00 8.06
C ASN A 512 5.97 -12.18 8.33
N LYS A 513 5.48 -13.39 8.07
CA LYS A 513 6.21 -14.64 8.37
C LYS A 513 7.55 -14.76 7.64
N VAL A 514 7.60 -14.30 6.39
CA VAL A 514 8.82 -14.35 5.56
C VAL A 514 9.87 -13.43 6.16
N ALA A 515 9.50 -12.20 6.50
CA ALA A 515 10.42 -11.22 7.09
C ALA A 515 10.89 -11.66 8.49
N LEU A 516 10.00 -12.15 9.36
CA LEU A 516 10.38 -12.67 10.68
C LEU A 516 11.40 -13.80 10.56
N ARG A 517 11.11 -14.83 9.76
CA ARG A 517 12.01 -15.97 9.58
C ARG A 517 13.36 -15.54 8.99
N SER A 518 13.32 -14.69 7.96
CA SER A 518 14.50 -14.31 7.21
C SER A 518 15.40 -13.36 8.00
N ARG A 519 14.84 -12.42 8.77
CA ARG A 519 15.60 -11.56 9.69
C ARG A 519 16.18 -12.35 10.85
N ALA A 520 15.44 -13.31 11.39
CA ALA A 520 15.94 -14.21 12.44
C ALA A 520 17.18 -14.99 11.99
N LEU A 521 17.12 -15.58 10.78
CA LEU A 521 18.25 -16.30 10.19
C LEU A 521 19.44 -15.37 9.91
N ALA A 522 19.21 -14.16 9.38
CA ALA A 522 20.26 -13.17 9.17
C ALA A 522 20.99 -12.84 10.48
N HIS A 523 20.23 -12.53 11.54
CA HIS A 523 20.79 -12.31 12.87
C HIS A 523 21.54 -13.54 13.39
N PHE A 524 21.01 -14.75 13.20
CA PHE A 524 21.66 -15.99 13.62
C PHE A 524 23.02 -16.17 12.93
N PHE A 525 23.08 -15.96 11.61
CA PHE A 525 24.32 -16.09 10.85
C PHE A 525 25.34 -15.03 11.23
N LEU A 526 24.91 -13.83 11.64
CA LEU A 526 25.80 -12.81 12.22
C LEU A 526 26.21 -13.08 13.68
N GLY A 527 25.61 -14.07 14.35
CA GLY A 527 25.87 -14.37 15.77
C GLY A 527 25.05 -13.50 16.74
N HIS A 528 24.10 -12.72 16.24
CA HIS A 528 23.16 -11.91 17.02
C HIS A 528 22.02 -12.79 17.59
N PHE A 529 22.35 -13.80 18.38
CA PHE A 529 21.42 -14.86 18.81
C PHE A 529 20.19 -14.33 19.57
N GLY A 530 20.33 -13.33 20.44
CA GLY A 530 19.18 -12.71 21.13
C GLY A 530 18.21 -11.96 20.22
N TYR A 531 18.67 -11.40 19.09
CA TYR A 531 17.78 -10.82 18.07
C TYR A 531 17.08 -11.94 17.29
N ALA A 532 17.82 -12.97 16.89
CA ALA A 532 17.25 -14.14 16.21
C ALA A 532 16.16 -14.83 17.05
N ALA A 533 16.42 -15.03 18.34
CA ALA A 533 15.48 -15.65 19.27
C ALA A 533 14.15 -14.88 19.36
N ARG A 534 14.21 -13.54 19.41
CA ARG A 534 13.01 -12.69 19.45
C ARG A 534 12.16 -12.82 18.19
N ASP A 535 12.78 -12.87 17.03
CA ASP A 535 12.06 -12.99 15.77
C ASP A 535 11.47 -14.39 15.56
N PHE A 536 12.20 -15.44 15.94
CA PHE A 536 11.65 -16.79 15.94
C PHE A 536 10.51 -16.95 16.97
N GLU A 537 10.61 -16.34 18.13
CA GLU A 537 9.54 -16.28 19.13
C GLU A 537 8.29 -15.58 18.56
N ALA A 538 8.45 -14.44 17.89
CA ALA A 538 7.36 -13.76 17.22
C ALA A 538 6.75 -14.62 16.10
N LEU A 539 7.58 -15.32 15.32
CA LEU A 539 7.14 -16.24 14.28
C LEU A 539 6.31 -17.40 14.85
N MET A 540 6.73 -17.98 15.97
CA MET A 540 6.03 -19.08 16.63
C MET A 540 4.64 -18.67 17.16
N ARG A 541 4.39 -17.38 17.40
CA ARG A 541 3.04 -16.88 17.74
C ARG A 541 2.12 -16.75 16.53
N VAL A 542 2.68 -16.61 15.33
CA VAL A 542 1.92 -16.43 14.08
C VAL A 542 1.70 -17.76 13.36
N ALA A 543 2.73 -18.61 13.30
CA ALA A 543 2.70 -19.90 12.66
C ALA A 543 3.61 -20.88 13.42
N PRO A 544 3.08 -21.57 14.44
CA PRO A 544 3.81 -22.63 15.13
C PRO A 544 4.14 -23.75 14.13
N GLU A 545 5.41 -24.05 13.94
CA GLU A 545 5.87 -25.16 13.09
C GLU A 545 7.20 -25.73 13.59
N GLY A 546 7.46 -27.01 13.31
CA GLY A 546 8.55 -27.77 13.93
C GLY A 546 9.95 -27.22 13.65
N GLN A 547 10.21 -26.76 12.42
CA GLN A 547 11.52 -26.20 12.07
C GLN A 547 11.78 -24.90 12.82
N SER A 548 10.80 -24.00 12.85
CA SER A 548 10.88 -22.75 13.59
C SER A 548 11.00 -22.98 15.10
N ALA A 549 10.40 -24.05 15.64
CA ALA A 549 10.57 -24.42 17.04
C ALA A 549 12.02 -24.82 17.37
N VAL A 550 12.65 -25.62 16.49
CA VAL A 550 14.06 -26.02 16.61
C VAL A 550 14.98 -24.80 16.50
N TRP A 551 14.80 -23.96 15.47
CA TRP A 551 15.61 -22.75 15.29
C TRP A 551 15.46 -21.74 16.44
N ARG A 552 14.25 -21.60 16.99
CA ARG A 552 14.00 -20.78 18.19
C ARG A 552 14.76 -21.32 19.39
N TYR A 553 14.71 -22.64 19.62
CA TYR A 553 15.45 -23.30 20.70
C TYR A 553 16.94 -23.01 20.59
N ILE A 554 17.54 -23.26 19.42
CA ILE A 554 18.98 -23.04 19.20
C ILE A 554 19.33 -21.57 19.43
N ALA A 555 18.54 -20.63 18.91
CA ALA A 555 18.79 -19.20 19.09
C ALA A 555 18.75 -18.78 20.57
N PHE A 556 17.77 -19.25 21.36
CA PHE A 556 17.74 -18.97 22.80
C PHE A 556 18.92 -19.62 23.55
N ALA A 557 19.20 -20.88 23.26
CA ALA A 557 20.28 -21.62 23.92
C ALA A 557 21.66 -20.98 23.64
N ARG A 558 21.90 -20.56 22.39
CA ARG A 558 23.12 -19.84 21.99
C ARG A 558 23.22 -18.43 22.58
N ASP A 559 22.09 -17.82 22.94
CA ASP A 559 22.01 -16.55 23.70
C ASP A 559 22.13 -16.75 25.23
N GLY A 560 22.33 -17.98 25.70
CA GLY A 560 22.44 -18.31 27.13
C GLY A 560 21.11 -18.26 27.89
N LYS A 561 19.98 -18.36 27.19
CA LYS A 561 18.61 -18.33 27.75
C LYS A 561 17.94 -19.69 27.67
N ASP A 562 16.89 -19.88 28.46
CA ASP A 562 16.07 -21.10 28.42
C ASP A 562 15.24 -21.19 27.13
N GLY A 563 15.76 -21.90 26.13
CA GLY A 563 15.02 -22.33 24.95
C GLY A 563 14.28 -23.66 25.15
N MET A 564 14.51 -24.33 26.28
CA MET A 564 14.16 -25.74 26.47
C MET A 564 12.73 -25.93 26.94
N ALA A 565 12.29 -25.15 27.94
CA ALA A 565 10.90 -25.21 28.39
C ALA A 565 9.91 -24.93 27.24
N PRO A 566 10.14 -23.91 26.39
CA PRO A 566 9.26 -23.67 25.25
C PRO A 566 9.35 -24.72 24.14
N LEU A 567 10.48 -25.42 23.97
CA LEU A 567 10.60 -26.55 23.03
C LEU A 567 9.79 -27.76 23.53
N ARG A 568 9.86 -28.07 24.82
CA ARG A 568 9.07 -29.14 25.44
C ARG A 568 7.57 -28.89 25.30
N ALA A 569 7.12 -27.67 25.60
CA ALA A 569 5.71 -27.29 25.43
C ALA A 569 5.22 -27.44 23.98
N PHE A 570 6.09 -27.14 22.99
CA PHE A 570 5.76 -27.38 21.59
C PHE A 570 5.62 -28.88 21.29
N ALA A 571 6.56 -29.70 21.77
CA ALA A 571 6.57 -31.14 21.56
C ALA A 571 5.34 -31.85 22.16
N ASP A 572 4.87 -31.42 23.33
CA ASP A 572 3.68 -31.99 23.99
C ASP A 572 2.41 -31.89 23.13
N GLY A 573 2.32 -30.88 22.24
CA GLY A 573 1.21 -30.70 21.30
C GLY A 573 1.47 -31.16 19.86
N HIS A 574 2.71 -31.55 19.52
CA HIS A 574 3.15 -31.78 18.14
C HIS A 574 4.04 -33.04 17.98
N GLY A 575 3.86 -34.04 18.86
CA GLY A 575 4.71 -35.24 19.00
C GLY A 575 4.62 -36.30 17.89
N GLY A 576 4.65 -35.90 16.62
CA GLY A 576 4.67 -36.83 15.48
C GLY A 576 6.02 -37.53 15.26
N GLU A 577 6.07 -38.42 14.27
CA GLU A 577 7.33 -39.09 13.84
C GLU A 577 8.01 -38.40 12.66
N ALA A 578 7.25 -37.60 11.90
CA ALA A 578 7.76 -36.89 10.73
C ALA A 578 8.86 -35.89 11.09
N TRP A 579 9.82 -35.74 10.20
CA TRP A 579 10.87 -34.73 10.33
C TRP A 579 10.28 -33.32 10.47
N PRO A 580 10.75 -32.47 11.41
CA PRO A 580 11.96 -32.58 12.24
C PRO A 580 11.74 -33.17 13.65
N ALA A 581 10.69 -33.96 13.91
CA ALA A 581 10.43 -34.50 15.25
C ALA A 581 11.60 -35.29 15.88
N PRO A 582 12.38 -36.11 15.13
CA PRO A 582 13.58 -36.74 15.68
C PRO A 582 14.61 -35.73 16.24
N ILE A 583 14.80 -34.57 15.58
CA ILE A 583 15.68 -33.49 16.06
C ILE A 583 15.16 -32.94 17.40
N ILE A 584 13.85 -32.71 17.51
CA ILE A 584 13.23 -32.22 18.74
C ILE A 584 13.47 -33.22 19.88
N ARG A 585 13.23 -34.52 19.62
CA ARG A 585 13.48 -35.59 20.61
C ARG A 585 14.94 -35.68 21.04
N TYR A 586 15.87 -35.51 20.10
CA TYR A 586 17.30 -35.48 20.39
C TYR A 586 17.64 -34.34 21.35
N HIS A 587 17.22 -33.12 21.03
CA HIS A 587 17.46 -31.97 21.91
C HIS A 587 16.81 -32.15 23.28
N LEU A 588 15.60 -32.73 23.33
CA LEU A 588 14.88 -33.13 24.58
C LEU A 588 15.55 -34.26 25.38
N GLY A 589 16.63 -34.86 24.88
CA GLY A 589 17.34 -35.96 25.53
C GLY A 589 16.58 -37.29 25.51
N GLN A 590 15.58 -37.42 24.63
CA GLN A 590 14.74 -38.62 24.51
C GLN A 590 15.34 -39.68 23.59
N ILE A 591 16.20 -39.26 22.65
CA ILE A 591 17.01 -40.15 21.81
C ILE A 591 18.47 -39.69 21.83
N ASP A 592 19.38 -40.63 21.65
CA ASP A 592 20.81 -40.34 21.52
C ASP A 592 21.18 -39.95 20.08
N ARG A 593 22.46 -39.62 19.89
CA ARG A 593 23.03 -39.24 18.58
C ARG A 593 22.83 -40.32 17.52
N ASP A 594 23.07 -41.57 17.86
CA ASP A 594 23.10 -42.65 16.88
C ASP A 594 21.66 -42.90 16.38
N LYS A 595 20.68 -42.86 17.28
CA LYS A 595 19.25 -42.89 16.91
C LYS A 595 18.79 -41.70 16.06
N LEU A 596 19.33 -40.50 16.28
CA LEU A 596 19.03 -39.34 15.42
C LEU A 596 19.55 -39.57 14.00
N LEU A 597 20.77 -40.07 13.85
CA LEU A 597 21.37 -40.39 12.56
C LEU A 597 20.63 -41.52 11.85
N ASP A 598 20.24 -42.57 12.57
CA ASP A 598 19.40 -43.66 12.05
C ASP A 598 18.04 -43.14 11.56
N SER A 599 17.44 -42.18 12.28
CA SER A 599 16.17 -41.55 11.89
C SER A 599 16.29 -40.71 10.61
N ALA A 600 17.50 -40.27 10.24
CA ALA A 600 17.77 -39.50 9.03
C ALA A 600 18.03 -40.41 7.80
N ALA A 601 18.20 -41.72 8.00
CA ALA A 601 18.49 -42.69 6.95
C ALA A 601 17.23 -43.07 6.13
N ASP A 602 16.56 -42.08 5.55
CA ASP A 602 15.34 -42.28 4.75
C ASP A 602 15.62 -43.20 3.54
N THR A 603 14.61 -43.98 3.16
CA THR A 603 14.70 -44.85 1.98
C THR A 603 14.72 -44.02 0.69
N ASP A 604 14.07 -42.86 0.69
CA ASP A 604 14.15 -41.87 -0.39
C ASP A 604 15.53 -41.18 -0.36
N PRO A 605 16.35 -41.30 -1.44
CA PRO A 605 17.69 -40.73 -1.46
C PRO A 605 17.76 -39.21 -1.30
N LYS A 606 16.73 -38.49 -1.74
CA LYS A 606 16.67 -37.04 -1.61
C LYS A 606 16.38 -36.68 -0.16
N LYS A 607 15.33 -37.27 0.44
CA LYS A 607 15.00 -37.03 1.85
C LYS A 607 16.14 -37.42 2.77
N ARG A 608 16.79 -38.55 2.52
CA ARG A 608 17.96 -39.00 3.28
C ARG A 608 19.05 -37.94 3.29
N LYS A 609 19.43 -37.43 2.11
CA LYS A 609 20.44 -36.38 2.00
C LYS A 609 20.05 -35.10 2.75
N GLU A 610 18.78 -34.70 2.67
CA GLU A 610 18.26 -33.51 3.36
C GLU A 610 18.29 -33.69 4.89
N GLN A 611 17.80 -34.82 5.39
CA GLN A 611 17.72 -35.13 6.82
C GLN A 611 19.09 -35.39 7.44
N GLU A 612 20.00 -36.09 6.75
CA GLU A 612 21.37 -36.34 7.22
C GLU A 612 22.15 -35.03 7.37
N CYS A 613 22.04 -34.14 6.37
CA CYS A 613 22.61 -32.79 6.42
C CYS A 613 22.11 -32.03 7.67
N GLU A 614 20.80 -32.01 7.86
CA GLU A 614 20.20 -31.27 8.97
C GLU A 614 20.56 -31.91 10.33
N ALA A 615 20.56 -33.23 10.45
CA ALA A 615 21.00 -33.95 11.64
C ALA A 615 22.44 -33.56 12.03
N ASN A 616 23.37 -33.55 11.07
CA ASN A 616 24.74 -33.14 11.32
C ASN A 616 24.82 -31.68 11.77
N PHE A 617 24.08 -30.77 11.14
CA PHE A 617 24.03 -29.37 11.60
C PHE A 617 23.54 -29.28 13.05
N GLN A 618 22.48 -30.01 13.40
CA GLN A 618 21.90 -30.01 14.76
C GLN A 618 22.85 -30.58 15.81
N LEU A 619 23.60 -31.64 15.48
CA LEU A 619 24.65 -32.18 16.33
C LEU A 619 25.77 -31.16 16.58
N GLY A 620 26.16 -30.42 15.54
CA GLY A 620 27.09 -29.31 15.65
C GLY A 620 26.57 -28.21 16.58
N GLN A 621 25.31 -27.79 16.41
CA GLN A 621 24.67 -26.80 17.28
C GLN A 621 24.60 -27.27 18.73
N HIS A 622 24.31 -28.54 18.98
CA HIS A 622 24.26 -29.11 20.32
C HIS A 622 25.62 -29.01 21.03
N GLY A 623 26.72 -29.38 20.36
CA GLY A 623 28.07 -29.22 20.92
C GLY A 623 28.39 -27.76 21.25
N LEU A 624 28.01 -26.82 20.36
CA LEU A 624 28.18 -25.39 20.60
C LEU A 624 27.36 -24.85 21.77
N ILE A 625 26.16 -25.39 22.00
CA ILE A 625 25.29 -25.04 23.14
C ILE A 625 25.89 -25.57 24.46
N LEU A 626 26.52 -26.75 24.44
CA LEU A 626 27.20 -27.32 25.60
C LEU A 626 28.57 -26.69 25.90
N GLY A 627 29.03 -25.76 25.05
CA GLY A 627 30.35 -25.15 25.20
C GLY A 627 31.51 -26.05 24.78
N ASP A 628 31.25 -27.05 23.94
CA ASP A 628 32.26 -27.97 23.40
C ASP A 628 32.47 -27.76 21.88
N PRO A 629 33.26 -26.76 21.48
CA PRO A 629 33.52 -26.48 20.08
C PRO A 629 34.33 -27.58 19.38
N ALA A 630 35.11 -28.38 20.13
CA ALA A 630 35.90 -29.48 19.59
C ALA A 630 34.99 -30.63 19.15
N ALA A 631 33.98 -30.96 19.95
CA ALA A 631 32.95 -31.94 19.58
C ALA A 631 32.02 -31.42 18.46
N ALA A 632 31.75 -30.11 18.42
CA ALA A 632 30.87 -29.52 17.40
C ALA A 632 31.47 -29.52 15.98
N ARG A 633 32.77 -29.20 15.86
CA ARG A 633 33.45 -28.93 14.58
C ARG A 633 33.26 -30.03 13.52
N PRO A 634 33.48 -31.33 13.79
CA PRO A 634 33.34 -32.37 12.77
C PRO A 634 31.93 -32.51 12.19
N PHE A 635 30.90 -32.15 12.96
CA PHE A 635 29.51 -32.19 12.50
C PHE A 635 29.17 -30.96 11.64
N LEU A 636 29.68 -29.78 12.01
CA LEU A 636 29.55 -28.57 11.21
C LEU A 636 30.30 -28.69 9.88
N GLU A 637 31.49 -29.30 9.86
CA GLU A 637 32.23 -29.57 8.61
C GLU A 637 31.44 -30.52 7.69
N ARG A 638 30.87 -31.60 8.25
CA ARG A 638 29.98 -32.50 7.50
C ARG A 638 28.74 -31.77 6.96
N ALA A 639 28.11 -30.90 7.75
CA ALA A 639 26.98 -30.10 7.29
C ALA A 639 27.39 -29.15 6.15
N ARG A 640 28.52 -28.44 6.28
CA ARG A 640 29.06 -27.59 5.20
C ARG A 640 29.24 -28.38 3.90
N ASP A 641 29.82 -29.58 3.98
CA ASP A 641 30.22 -30.34 2.79
C ASP A 641 29.06 -31.15 2.17
N ALA A 642 28.12 -31.63 2.98
CA ALA A 642 27.03 -32.51 2.52
C ALA A 642 25.72 -31.76 2.20
N CYS A 643 25.45 -30.64 2.88
CA CYS A 643 24.23 -29.89 2.68
C CYS A 643 24.17 -29.22 1.30
N PRO A 644 23.03 -29.23 0.60
CA PRO A 644 22.84 -28.40 -0.58
C PRO A 644 23.11 -26.92 -0.27
N ALA A 645 23.81 -26.20 -1.16
CA ALA A 645 24.17 -24.80 -0.93
C ALA A 645 22.97 -23.85 -0.67
N ALA A 646 21.79 -24.24 -1.15
CA ALA A 646 20.55 -23.48 -0.92
C ALA A 646 20.01 -23.59 0.52
N PHE A 647 20.42 -24.60 1.28
CA PHE A 647 19.91 -24.92 2.61
C PHE A 647 20.44 -23.93 3.65
N VAL A 648 19.65 -23.67 4.68
CA VAL A 648 20.02 -22.71 5.73
C VAL A 648 21.09 -23.29 6.66
N GLU A 649 21.10 -24.61 6.83
CA GLU A 649 22.07 -25.41 7.57
C GLU A 649 23.46 -25.32 6.96
N HIS A 650 23.56 -25.31 5.63
CA HIS A 650 24.84 -25.11 4.92
C HIS A 650 25.47 -23.75 5.29
N ARG A 651 24.68 -22.67 5.19
CA ARG A 651 25.14 -21.31 5.57
C ARG A 651 25.41 -21.19 7.06
N GLY A 652 24.57 -21.79 7.90
CA GLY A 652 24.76 -21.83 9.35
C GLY A 652 26.07 -22.50 9.73
N ALA A 653 26.37 -23.66 9.13
CA ALA A 653 27.61 -24.38 9.36
C ALA A 653 28.85 -23.55 8.98
N ILE A 654 28.81 -22.87 7.82
CA ILE A 654 29.89 -21.96 7.40
C ILE A 654 30.07 -20.82 8.42
N ALA A 655 28.96 -20.17 8.82
CA ALA A 655 28.99 -19.05 9.76
C ALA A 655 29.56 -19.47 11.12
N ASP A 656 29.15 -20.62 11.64
CA ASP A 656 29.68 -21.13 12.92
C ASP A 656 31.13 -21.59 12.81
N LEU A 657 31.53 -22.30 11.75
CA LEU A 657 32.92 -22.69 11.54
C LEU A 657 33.84 -21.48 11.45
N SER A 658 33.40 -20.40 10.81
CA SER A 658 34.16 -19.15 10.74
C SER A 658 34.35 -18.49 12.11
N ARG A 659 33.42 -18.68 13.06
CA ARG A 659 33.54 -18.19 14.44
C ARG A 659 34.40 -19.08 15.33
N LEU A 660 34.67 -20.32 14.90
CA LEU A 660 35.53 -21.26 15.61
C LEU A 660 37.00 -21.21 15.17
N GLN A 661 37.30 -20.46 14.11
CA GLN A 661 38.67 -20.15 13.68
C GLN A 661 39.24 -19.07 14.60
#